data_AF-A0A545VX13-F1
#
_entry.id   AF-A0A545VX13-F1
#
_cell.length_a   1.000
_cell.length_b   1.000
_cell.length_c   1.000
_cell.angle_alpha   90.00
_cell.angle_beta   90.00
_cell.angle_gamma   90.00
#
_symmetry.space_group_name_H-M   'P 1'
#
loop_
_entity.id
_entity.type
_entity.pdbx_description
1 polymer ?
#
loop_
_entity_poly.entity_id
_entity_poly.type
_entity_poly.pdbx_seq_one_letter_code
_entity_poly.pdbx_strand_id
1 'polypeptide(L)'
;MSDFDTLSHLTRPAVEKLPELNKQPPNINTRYAVKCTTTACLKAQNEELQTKIWFKTPPLTPQTIRMIRAVKLFAESHDQGRVHDLVQGNWTWFQLAILKSEKDTSPKKGKDGQELVATSHANKVASKKFEWLEGGTVDTRRIFLKALEPGNVIAVRLCARFPGWEIFATNGYLVIDIAEDNRPVPILPIGLDTTQPIPPRRNVHEWYKESKTNHQTGLEVSLFIRALNFFQQLPPEDQLSYYRIAGIHNEPFNVPWNMGKPVIALDNPDLHKLVQAGEGGSYCEHNNYLFPTWHRVYRRISDLAMDEATTRAAETDKWTTAARCWRMPYWDWAAEPTLPEIACNETIQVIKSWDGHGEPQMEELKNPMYRFQMPGLKPMGSKSYGNYRIENKTEAPWDLCIGTSRHGITLRDEERKWVDGVSNAELVNASLVGKHEYLHNLTLKDSVFRLLTDNYTTKYLRFSSTRWDEALKESGAEAAKEYLNLEQIHNMIHSLVGGTEDVTGMGHMMSVPVAAFDPVFWLHHCNVDRLLHLWQSSNPGNWFHQKRGVEVDASPQQALKPFHSSGDLGDFYNSNQVRNVDALNYSYDYVNQITDVWGDIIPEKSHLYINKLYGPTAEDAFTAPAKEFDPVINIIYDRYAFNGRAYFLHFFLGDLEPNVAFKHQKTLIGSIYTFSFAFEPEKVTCKDCYEQKRDNVLSRAQLPITTVVPNDRRLDRTMCREYLKSRLRWVAAYENGELADKTKLKRMEIQLSIGQNELRKDVGRKSLFRFDNYQNLDFDWNRAYAG
;
A
#
# COMPACT_ATOMS: atom_id res chain seq x y z
N MET A 1 -11.01 13.91 -28.59
CA MET A 1 -12.27 13.82 -29.35
C MET A 1 -13.36 13.44 -28.37
N SER A 2 -14.49 14.14 -28.45
CA SER A 2 -15.53 14.34 -27.43
C SER A 2 -15.98 13.12 -26.61
N ASP A 3 -15.97 13.26 -25.28
CA ASP A 3 -16.61 12.41 -24.23
C ASP A 3 -18.15 12.34 -24.32
N PHE A 4 -18.71 12.49 -25.52
CA PHE A 4 -20.14 12.58 -25.77
C PHE A 4 -20.60 11.34 -26.53
N ASP A 5 -21.30 10.47 -25.79
CA ASP A 5 -22.04 9.29 -26.23
C ASP A 5 -21.25 8.22 -27.01
N THR A 6 -20.65 7.28 -26.26
CA THR A 6 -19.83 6.17 -26.79
C THR A 6 -20.61 5.05 -27.46
N LEU A 7 -21.95 5.13 -27.54
CA LEU A 7 -22.81 4.05 -28.03
C LEU A 7 -23.76 4.47 -29.16
N SER A 8 -23.95 5.76 -29.43
CA SER A 8 -24.87 6.24 -30.48
C SER A 8 -24.39 6.05 -31.92
N HIS A 9 -23.13 5.70 -32.15
CA HIS A 9 -22.64 5.34 -33.49
C HIS A 9 -22.92 3.87 -33.86
N LEU A 10 -23.48 3.06 -32.96
CA LEU A 10 -23.71 1.64 -33.19
C LEU A 10 -24.90 1.40 -34.13
N THR A 11 -24.65 0.74 -35.25
CA THR A 11 -25.70 0.31 -36.19
C THR A 11 -26.34 -1.01 -35.75
N ARG A 12 -27.56 -1.31 -36.20
CA ARG A 12 -28.25 -2.59 -35.93
C ARG A 12 -27.36 -3.83 -36.21
N PRO A 13 -26.71 -3.97 -37.39
CA PRO A 13 -25.84 -5.11 -37.65
C PRO A 13 -24.63 -5.19 -36.69
N ALA A 14 -24.14 -4.06 -36.20
CA ALA A 14 -23.05 -4.03 -35.23
C ALA A 14 -23.52 -4.52 -33.86
N VAL A 15 -24.70 -4.07 -33.40
CA VAL A 15 -25.31 -4.48 -32.12
C VAL A 15 -25.64 -5.97 -32.12
N GLU A 16 -26.24 -6.48 -33.20
CA GLU A 16 -26.63 -7.89 -33.31
C GLU A 16 -25.41 -8.84 -33.23
N LYS A 17 -24.26 -8.39 -33.72
CA LYS A 17 -22.98 -9.13 -33.70
C LYS A 17 -22.22 -9.07 -32.38
N LEU A 18 -22.62 -8.22 -31.43
CA LEU A 18 -21.93 -8.13 -30.15
C LEU A 18 -22.00 -9.46 -29.38
N PRO A 19 -20.93 -9.83 -28.64
CA PRO A 19 -20.94 -11.01 -27.79
C PRO A 19 -21.92 -10.86 -26.62
N GLU A 20 -22.40 -11.98 -26.09
CA GLU A 20 -23.20 -11.99 -24.87
C GLU A 20 -22.35 -11.88 -23.61
N LEU A 21 -22.90 -11.28 -22.55
CA LEU A 21 -22.24 -11.14 -21.25
C LEU A 21 -22.34 -12.45 -20.45
N ASN A 22 -21.67 -13.51 -20.93
CA ASN A 22 -21.77 -14.86 -20.34
C ASN A 22 -20.61 -15.18 -19.38
N LYS A 23 -19.57 -14.33 -19.35
CA LYS A 23 -18.40 -14.47 -18.46
C LYS A 23 -18.27 -13.20 -17.62
N GLN A 24 -18.04 -13.35 -16.32
CA GLN A 24 -17.67 -12.25 -15.42
C GLN A 24 -16.39 -12.62 -14.64
N PRO A 25 -15.39 -11.72 -14.59
CA PRO A 25 -15.39 -10.38 -15.18
C PRO A 25 -15.34 -10.42 -16.73
N PRO A 26 -15.98 -9.45 -17.41
CA PRO A 26 -15.90 -9.30 -18.86
C PRO A 26 -14.50 -8.87 -19.31
N ASN A 27 -14.21 -9.04 -20.59
CA ASN A 27 -12.97 -8.51 -21.17
C ASN A 27 -13.02 -6.98 -21.17
N ILE A 28 -11.91 -6.35 -20.81
CA ILE A 28 -11.75 -4.89 -20.83
C ILE A 28 -11.97 -4.33 -22.24
N ASN A 29 -12.37 -3.06 -22.33
CA ASN A 29 -12.55 -2.32 -23.58
C ASN A 29 -13.42 -3.04 -24.64
N THR A 30 -14.38 -3.85 -24.16
CA THR A 30 -15.26 -4.67 -24.98
C THR A 30 -16.73 -4.25 -24.79
N ARG A 31 -17.54 -4.38 -25.83
CA ARG A 31 -18.99 -4.17 -25.74
C ARG A 31 -19.70 -5.50 -25.77
N TYR A 32 -20.70 -5.65 -24.91
CA TYR A 32 -21.54 -6.84 -24.82
C TYR A 32 -23.00 -6.47 -25.08
N ALA A 33 -23.80 -7.43 -25.50
CA ALA A 33 -25.25 -7.27 -25.60
C ALA A 33 -25.96 -8.39 -24.85
N VAL A 34 -26.87 -8.03 -23.95
CA VAL A 34 -27.87 -8.97 -23.42
C VAL A 34 -29.05 -8.96 -24.38
N LYS A 35 -29.31 -10.12 -25.00
CA LYS A 35 -30.21 -10.26 -26.14
C LYS A 35 -31.52 -10.92 -25.73
N CYS A 36 -32.63 -10.47 -26.30
CA CYS A 36 -33.93 -11.12 -26.18
C CYS A 36 -34.65 -11.07 -27.52
N THR A 37 -35.02 -12.23 -28.06
CA THR A 37 -35.76 -12.37 -29.33
C THR A 37 -37.19 -12.87 -29.11
N THR A 38 -37.64 -12.92 -27.84
CA THR A 38 -38.98 -13.36 -27.49
C THR A 38 -39.92 -12.19 -27.57
N THR A 39 -41.00 -12.31 -28.34
CA THR A 39 -42.00 -11.25 -28.44
C THR A 39 -42.71 -11.04 -27.09
N ALA A 40 -42.83 -9.78 -26.68
CA ALA A 40 -43.57 -9.37 -25.49
C ALA A 40 -44.58 -8.28 -25.83
N CYS A 41 -45.73 -8.33 -25.15
CA CYS A 41 -46.76 -7.32 -25.22
C CYS A 41 -47.20 -6.93 -23.80
N LEU A 42 -47.60 -5.67 -23.64
CA LEU A 42 -48.23 -5.13 -22.44
C LEU A 42 -49.33 -4.14 -22.84
N LYS A 43 -50.51 -4.30 -22.23
CA LYS A 43 -51.67 -3.43 -22.40
C LYS A 43 -51.99 -2.71 -21.12
N ALA A 44 -52.20 -1.40 -21.20
CA ALA A 44 -52.71 -0.62 -20.08
C ALA A 44 -54.22 -0.82 -19.91
N GLN A 45 -54.63 -1.16 -18.69
CA GLN A 45 -56.03 -1.41 -18.33
C GLN A 45 -56.71 -0.18 -17.73
N ASN A 46 -55.91 0.72 -17.13
CA ASN A 46 -56.38 1.89 -16.41
C ASN A 46 -55.38 3.06 -16.60
N GLU A 47 -55.61 4.15 -15.88
CA GLU A 47 -54.77 5.36 -15.93
C GLU A 47 -53.44 5.20 -15.17
N GLU A 48 -53.21 4.07 -14.52
CA GLU A 48 -51.98 3.81 -13.77
C GLU A 48 -50.90 3.23 -14.69
N LEU A 49 -49.64 3.40 -14.28
CA LEU A 49 -48.50 2.82 -14.98
C LEU A 49 -48.54 1.30 -14.85
N GLN A 50 -48.72 0.61 -15.98
CA GLN A 50 -48.55 -0.83 -16.07
C GLN A 50 -47.13 -1.13 -16.56
N THR A 51 -46.49 -2.15 -15.99
CA THR A 51 -45.14 -2.56 -16.42
C THR A 51 -45.01 -4.07 -16.55
N LYS A 52 -44.12 -4.51 -17.44
CA LYS A 52 -43.77 -5.93 -17.62
C LYS A 52 -42.28 -6.06 -17.87
N ILE A 53 -41.57 -6.83 -17.05
CA ILE A 53 -40.17 -7.16 -17.31
C ILE A 53 -40.10 -8.05 -18.56
N TRP A 54 -39.23 -7.66 -19.49
CA TRP A 54 -38.99 -8.39 -20.74
C TRP A 54 -37.82 -9.35 -20.62
N PHE A 55 -36.66 -8.83 -20.24
CA PHE A 55 -35.43 -9.59 -20.04
C PHE A 55 -34.50 -8.86 -19.06
N LYS A 56 -33.43 -9.56 -18.66
CA LYS A 56 -32.55 -9.16 -17.55
C LYS A 56 -31.10 -9.48 -17.90
N THR A 57 -30.16 -8.68 -17.40
CA THR A 57 -28.74 -9.09 -17.34
C THR A 57 -28.56 -10.26 -16.37
N PRO A 58 -27.44 -11.01 -16.44
CA PRO A 58 -27.02 -11.81 -15.30
C PRO A 58 -26.75 -10.90 -14.07
N PRO A 59 -26.74 -11.47 -12.84
CA PRO A 59 -26.27 -10.76 -11.65
C PRO A 59 -24.87 -10.19 -11.87
N LEU A 60 -24.67 -8.91 -11.58
CA LEU A 60 -23.40 -8.22 -11.82
C LEU A 60 -22.44 -8.39 -10.64
N THR A 61 -21.18 -8.76 -10.91
CA THR A 61 -20.13 -8.82 -9.88
C THR A 61 -19.62 -7.43 -9.51
N PRO A 62 -18.99 -7.25 -8.31
CA PRO A 62 -18.40 -5.97 -7.92
C PRO A 62 -17.45 -5.39 -8.97
N GLN A 63 -16.55 -6.21 -9.52
CA GLN A 63 -15.59 -5.81 -10.56
C GLN A 63 -16.31 -5.38 -11.85
N THR A 64 -17.28 -6.16 -12.33
CA THR A 64 -18.06 -5.80 -13.53
C THR A 64 -18.74 -4.44 -13.35
N ILE A 65 -19.34 -4.16 -12.19
CA ILE A 65 -19.99 -2.86 -11.91
C ILE A 65 -19.01 -1.70 -12.05
N ARG A 66 -17.79 -1.83 -11.50
CA ARG A 66 -16.75 -0.79 -11.62
C ARG A 66 -16.33 -0.56 -13.08
N MET A 67 -16.35 -1.61 -13.89
CA MET A 67 -15.97 -1.58 -15.31
C MET A 67 -17.07 -1.04 -16.24
N ILE A 68 -18.35 -1.05 -15.85
CA ILE A 68 -19.45 -0.55 -16.71
C ILE A 68 -19.29 0.95 -16.94
N ARG A 69 -19.01 1.37 -18.18
CA ARG A 69 -18.96 2.78 -18.63
C ARG A 69 -20.32 3.33 -18.97
N ALA A 70 -21.11 2.54 -19.69
CA ALA A 70 -22.42 2.95 -20.13
C ALA A 70 -23.28 1.75 -20.48
N VAL A 71 -24.60 1.95 -20.45
CA VAL A 71 -25.58 1.02 -20.99
C VAL A 71 -26.54 1.74 -21.94
N LYS A 72 -26.97 1.04 -22.98
CA LYS A 72 -27.95 1.55 -23.96
C LYS A 72 -28.82 0.42 -24.47
N LEU A 73 -30.14 0.66 -24.51
CA LEU A 73 -31.10 -0.30 -25.04
C LEU A 73 -31.45 0.04 -26.49
N PHE A 74 -31.38 -0.98 -27.32
CA PHE A 74 -31.94 -1.01 -28.67
C PHE A 74 -33.09 -2.01 -28.69
N ALA A 75 -34.24 -1.62 -29.24
CA ALA A 75 -35.42 -2.47 -29.27
C ALA A 75 -36.20 -2.29 -30.57
N GLU A 76 -36.59 -3.42 -31.16
CA GLU A 76 -37.56 -3.46 -32.25
C GLU A 76 -38.97 -3.56 -31.65
N SER A 77 -39.74 -2.48 -31.83
CA SER A 77 -40.99 -2.27 -31.10
C SER A 77 -41.97 -1.37 -31.84
N HIS A 78 -43.23 -1.39 -31.40
CA HIS A 78 -44.28 -0.51 -31.89
C HIS A 78 -45.40 -0.35 -30.84
N ASP A 79 -46.31 0.62 -31.07
CA ASP A 79 -47.48 0.86 -30.22
C ASP A 79 -48.76 0.20 -30.79
N GLN A 80 -49.93 0.49 -30.25
CA GLN A 80 -51.20 -0.08 -30.73
C GLN A 80 -51.58 0.32 -32.18
N GLY A 81 -50.86 1.27 -32.80
CA GLY A 81 -51.08 1.70 -34.18
C GLY A 81 -52.19 2.72 -34.40
N ARG A 82 -52.72 3.31 -33.34
CA ARG A 82 -53.77 4.35 -33.40
C ARG A 82 -53.70 5.25 -32.16
N VAL A 83 -53.97 6.55 -32.37
CA VAL A 83 -54.09 7.54 -31.31
C VAL A 83 -55.25 8.49 -31.64
N HIS A 84 -56.07 8.79 -30.64
CA HIS A 84 -57.23 9.68 -30.79
C HIS A 84 -56.85 11.16 -30.70
N ASP A 85 -55.86 11.50 -29.87
CA ASP A 85 -55.35 12.85 -29.69
C ASP A 85 -53.83 12.83 -29.48
N LEU A 86 -53.08 13.28 -30.50
CA LEU A 86 -51.62 13.34 -30.45
C LEU A 86 -51.10 14.38 -29.44
N VAL A 87 -51.90 15.40 -29.11
CA VAL A 87 -51.52 16.45 -28.15
C VAL A 87 -51.37 15.89 -26.74
N GLN A 88 -52.07 14.78 -26.44
CA GLN A 88 -51.98 14.11 -25.15
C GLN A 88 -50.70 13.27 -24.97
N GLY A 89 -49.85 13.14 -26.00
CA GLY A 89 -48.54 12.51 -25.91
C GLY A 89 -48.52 11.01 -26.18
N ASN A 90 -47.34 10.40 -26.00
CA ASN A 90 -47.11 8.95 -26.13
C ASN A 90 -47.04 8.30 -24.75
N TRP A 91 -47.83 7.24 -24.56
CA TRP A 91 -47.92 6.53 -23.29
C TRP A 91 -47.41 5.08 -23.36
N THR A 92 -46.51 4.80 -24.31
CA THR A 92 -45.77 3.53 -24.40
C THR A 92 -44.27 3.76 -24.53
N TRP A 93 -43.49 3.16 -23.64
CA TRP A 93 -42.03 3.33 -23.60
C TRP A 93 -41.31 2.17 -22.93
N PHE A 94 -39.98 2.16 -23.01
CA PHE A 94 -39.12 1.23 -22.29
C PHE A 94 -38.41 1.90 -21.11
N GLN A 95 -38.22 1.14 -20.05
CA GLN A 95 -37.38 1.52 -18.92
C GLN A 95 -36.33 0.46 -18.62
N LEU A 96 -35.17 0.93 -18.17
CA LEU A 96 -34.20 0.13 -17.45
C LEU A 96 -34.55 0.20 -15.96
N ALA A 97 -34.47 -0.92 -15.25
CA ALA A 97 -34.73 -1.00 -13.82
C ALA A 97 -33.62 -1.79 -13.12
N ILE A 98 -33.18 -1.31 -11.96
CA ILE A 98 -32.29 -2.08 -11.09
C ILE A 98 -33.12 -3.01 -10.22
N LEU A 99 -32.87 -4.30 -10.31
CA LEU A 99 -33.44 -5.32 -9.43
C LEU A 99 -32.41 -5.75 -8.39
N LYS A 100 -32.88 -6.10 -7.18
CA LYS A 100 -32.00 -6.56 -6.10
C LYS A 100 -31.30 -7.88 -6.46
N SER A 101 -32.00 -8.78 -7.13
CA SER A 101 -31.50 -10.06 -7.62
C SER A 101 -32.25 -10.51 -8.89
N GLU A 102 -31.79 -11.60 -9.49
CA GLU A 102 -32.43 -12.21 -10.66
C GLU A 102 -33.87 -12.67 -10.40
N LYS A 103 -34.21 -13.04 -9.15
CA LYS A 103 -35.53 -13.53 -8.76
C LYS A 103 -36.56 -12.43 -8.58
N ASP A 104 -36.10 -11.19 -8.36
CA ASP A 104 -37.00 -10.06 -8.11
C ASP A 104 -37.75 -9.65 -9.37
N THR A 105 -38.98 -9.16 -9.18
CA THR A 105 -39.86 -8.72 -10.27
C THR A 105 -40.23 -7.24 -10.18
N SER A 106 -39.74 -6.54 -9.16
CA SER A 106 -39.97 -5.12 -8.94
C SER A 106 -38.64 -4.37 -8.75
N PRO A 107 -38.54 -3.10 -9.20
CA PRO A 107 -37.33 -2.32 -9.03
C PRO A 107 -36.98 -2.09 -7.57
N LYS A 108 -35.67 -2.08 -7.28
CA LYS A 108 -35.13 -1.55 -6.04
C LYS A 108 -35.52 -0.08 -5.92
N LYS A 109 -35.81 0.35 -4.70
CA LYS A 109 -36.07 1.77 -4.39
C LYS A 109 -34.82 2.46 -3.87
N GLY A 110 -34.63 3.71 -4.26
CA GLY A 110 -33.61 4.59 -3.72
C GLY A 110 -33.92 5.02 -2.29
N LYS A 111 -33.02 5.79 -1.68
CA LYS A 111 -33.20 6.35 -0.31
C LYS A 111 -34.40 7.30 -0.21
N ASP A 112 -34.79 7.92 -1.32
CA ASP A 112 -35.95 8.79 -1.47
C ASP A 112 -37.27 8.00 -1.67
N GLY A 113 -37.21 6.66 -1.66
CA GLY A 113 -38.36 5.79 -1.89
C GLY A 113 -38.78 5.66 -3.36
N GLN A 114 -38.11 6.32 -4.30
CA GLN A 114 -38.40 6.21 -5.73
C GLN A 114 -37.79 4.95 -6.34
N GLU A 115 -38.42 4.38 -7.36
CA GLU A 115 -37.85 3.26 -8.09
C GLU A 115 -36.55 3.67 -8.80
N LEU A 116 -35.50 2.85 -8.69
CA LEU A 116 -34.24 3.03 -9.41
C LEU A 116 -34.43 2.59 -10.87
N VAL A 117 -35.06 3.47 -11.65
CA VAL A 117 -35.39 3.27 -13.06
C VAL A 117 -34.83 4.40 -13.93
N ALA A 118 -34.52 4.08 -15.18
CA ALA A 118 -34.14 5.06 -16.19
C ALA A 118 -34.96 4.84 -17.47
N THR A 119 -35.65 5.87 -17.95
CA THR A 119 -36.35 5.82 -19.23
C THR A 119 -35.34 5.70 -20.38
N SER A 120 -35.58 4.72 -21.25
CA SER A 120 -34.75 4.46 -22.43
C SER A 120 -35.23 5.28 -23.63
N HIS A 121 -36.36 4.90 -24.22
CA HIS A 121 -37.05 5.61 -25.30
C HIS A 121 -38.53 5.26 -25.32
N ALA A 122 -39.33 6.12 -25.95
CA ALA A 122 -40.73 5.86 -26.26
C ALA A 122 -40.86 5.21 -27.65
N ASN A 123 -41.98 4.52 -27.90
CA ASN A 123 -42.27 4.00 -29.23
C ASN A 123 -42.53 5.14 -30.22
N LYS A 124 -42.56 4.80 -31.51
CA LYS A 124 -43.21 5.67 -32.49
C LYS A 124 -44.73 5.60 -32.30
N VAL A 125 -45.34 6.78 -32.22
CA VAL A 125 -46.78 6.91 -32.01
C VAL A 125 -47.56 6.49 -33.26
N ALA A 126 -48.68 5.81 -33.07
CA ALA A 126 -49.61 5.36 -34.08
C ALA A 126 -48.97 4.47 -35.16
N SER A 127 -48.08 3.56 -34.76
CA SER A 127 -47.43 2.59 -35.66
C SER A 127 -47.72 1.14 -35.26
N LYS A 128 -48.08 0.30 -36.24
CA LYS A 128 -48.07 -1.17 -36.10
C LYS A 128 -46.83 -1.82 -36.67
N LYS A 129 -45.89 -1.02 -37.18
CA LYS A 129 -44.66 -1.51 -37.79
C LYS A 129 -43.61 -1.58 -36.72
N PHE A 130 -43.07 -2.78 -36.53
CA PHE A 130 -41.85 -2.99 -35.78
C PHE A 130 -40.74 -2.13 -36.37
N GLU A 131 -40.29 -1.14 -35.60
CA GLU A 131 -39.19 -0.26 -35.97
C GLU A 131 -38.05 -0.43 -34.97
N TRP A 132 -36.82 -0.35 -35.46
CA TRP A 132 -35.62 -0.38 -34.64
C TRP A 132 -35.43 0.98 -33.97
N LEU A 133 -35.63 1.02 -32.65
CA LEU A 133 -35.52 2.23 -31.84
C LEU A 133 -34.40 2.07 -30.81
N GLU A 134 -33.84 3.20 -30.38
CA GLU A 134 -32.76 3.23 -29.42
C GLU A 134 -32.97 4.32 -28.36
N GLY A 135 -32.55 4.02 -27.14
CA GLY A 135 -32.60 4.97 -26.03
C GLY A 135 -31.43 5.93 -25.96
N GLY A 136 -31.55 6.93 -25.09
CA GLY A 136 -30.39 7.70 -24.67
C GLY A 136 -29.39 6.85 -23.89
N THR A 137 -28.10 7.15 -24.03
CA THR A 137 -27.04 6.46 -23.28
C THR A 137 -27.15 6.77 -21.77
N VAL A 138 -27.16 5.72 -20.95
CA VAL A 138 -27.12 5.80 -19.49
C VAL A 138 -25.68 5.53 -19.07
N ASP A 139 -24.95 6.59 -18.72
CA ASP A 139 -23.56 6.52 -18.27
C ASP A 139 -23.42 6.78 -16.76
N THR A 140 -22.19 6.77 -16.30
CA THR A 140 -21.79 6.85 -14.88
C THR A 140 -22.08 8.19 -14.22
N ARG A 141 -22.46 9.21 -14.98
CA ARG A 141 -22.92 10.49 -14.43
C ARG A 141 -24.34 10.37 -13.88
N ARG A 142 -25.11 9.39 -14.37
CA ARG A 142 -26.49 9.16 -13.93
C ARG A 142 -26.54 8.34 -12.64
N ILE A 143 -27.45 8.75 -11.74
CA ILE A 143 -27.71 8.05 -10.47
C ILE A 143 -28.02 6.57 -10.69
N PHE A 144 -28.66 6.22 -11.81
CA PHE A 144 -28.98 4.84 -12.17
C PHE A 144 -27.75 3.93 -12.09
N LEU A 145 -26.67 4.20 -12.83
CA LEU A 145 -25.48 3.33 -12.75
C LEU A 145 -24.73 3.47 -11.42
N LYS A 146 -24.75 4.64 -10.76
CA LYS A 146 -24.15 4.83 -9.44
C LYS A 146 -24.84 4.03 -8.33
N ALA A 147 -26.08 3.61 -8.54
CA ALA A 147 -26.88 2.87 -7.55
C ALA A 147 -26.75 1.34 -7.66
N LEU A 148 -25.95 0.83 -8.60
CA LEU A 148 -25.68 -0.60 -8.74
C LEU A 148 -24.87 -1.12 -7.56
N GLU A 149 -25.33 -2.23 -6.98
CA GLU A 149 -24.63 -2.98 -5.94
C GLU A 149 -24.34 -4.41 -6.42
N PRO A 150 -23.35 -5.10 -5.81
CA PRO A 150 -23.07 -6.50 -6.12
C PRO A 150 -24.32 -7.39 -6.09
N GLY A 151 -24.47 -8.24 -7.11
CA GLY A 151 -25.63 -9.13 -7.27
C GLY A 151 -26.87 -8.49 -7.90
N ASN A 152 -26.88 -7.16 -8.07
CA ASN A 152 -27.98 -6.49 -8.78
C ASN A 152 -28.04 -6.92 -10.26
N VAL A 153 -29.22 -6.74 -10.82
CA VAL A 153 -29.53 -7.05 -12.21
C VAL A 153 -30.15 -5.83 -12.88
N ILE A 154 -29.75 -5.54 -14.13
CA ILE A 154 -30.40 -4.51 -14.94
C ILE A 154 -31.50 -5.21 -15.77
N ALA A 155 -32.75 -4.85 -15.50
CA ALA A 155 -33.91 -5.35 -16.23
C ALA A 155 -34.38 -4.34 -17.27
N VAL A 156 -34.83 -4.84 -18.42
CA VAL A 156 -35.55 -4.07 -19.42
C VAL A 156 -37.04 -4.34 -19.23
N ARG A 157 -37.84 -3.30 -19.02
CA ARG A 157 -39.30 -3.42 -18.86
C ARG A 157 -40.06 -2.58 -19.88
N LEU A 158 -41.16 -3.14 -20.36
CA LEU A 158 -42.17 -2.46 -21.16
C LEU A 158 -43.05 -1.64 -20.22
N CYS A 159 -43.44 -0.44 -20.65
CA CYS A 159 -44.33 0.46 -19.93
C CYS A 159 -45.49 0.88 -20.82
N ALA A 160 -46.71 0.84 -20.27
CA ALA A 160 -47.90 1.38 -20.90
C ALA A 160 -48.76 2.08 -19.85
N ARG A 161 -49.41 3.19 -20.22
CA ARG A 161 -50.33 3.93 -19.36
C ARG A 161 -51.56 4.37 -20.15
N PHE A 162 -52.70 4.47 -19.46
CA PHE A 162 -54.02 4.84 -19.99
C PHE A 162 -54.71 3.74 -20.82
N PRO A 163 -56.03 3.54 -20.63
CA PRO A 163 -56.77 2.54 -21.38
C PRO A 163 -56.58 2.67 -22.90
N GLY A 164 -56.31 1.55 -23.56
CA GLY A 164 -56.18 1.49 -25.03
C GLY A 164 -54.75 1.66 -25.56
N TRP A 165 -53.79 2.01 -24.70
CA TRP A 165 -52.37 1.98 -25.04
C TRP A 165 -51.76 0.60 -24.85
N GLU A 166 -51.05 0.13 -25.87
CA GLU A 166 -50.43 -1.19 -25.92
C GLU A 166 -49.04 -1.08 -26.54
N ILE A 167 -48.07 -1.77 -25.94
CA ILE A 167 -46.70 -1.86 -26.45
C ILE A 167 -46.39 -3.28 -26.87
N PHE A 168 -45.74 -3.42 -28.02
CA PHE A 168 -45.27 -4.68 -28.58
C PHE A 168 -43.77 -4.58 -28.85
N ALA A 169 -43.00 -5.59 -28.44
CA ALA A 169 -41.56 -5.66 -28.61
C ALA A 169 -41.16 -7.05 -29.09
N THR A 170 -40.18 -7.18 -29.99
CA THR A 170 -39.78 -8.49 -30.54
C THR A 170 -38.29 -8.79 -30.44
N ASN A 171 -37.42 -7.82 -30.68
CA ASN A 171 -35.97 -7.99 -30.58
C ASN A 171 -35.37 -6.89 -29.70
N GLY A 172 -34.71 -7.27 -28.61
CA GLY A 172 -34.17 -6.34 -27.62
C GLY A 172 -32.70 -6.62 -27.35
N TYR A 173 -31.89 -5.57 -27.31
CA TYR A 173 -30.45 -5.62 -27.06
C TYR A 173 -30.08 -4.55 -26.04
N LEU A 174 -29.80 -4.98 -24.81
CA LEU A 174 -29.17 -4.11 -23.81
C LEU A 174 -27.66 -4.17 -24.01
N VAL A 175 -27.10 -3.15 -24.65
CA VAL A 175 -25.67 -3.01 -24.87
C VAL A 175 -25.02 -2.48 -23.59
N ILE A 176 -23.95 -3.15 -23.15
CA ILE A 176 -23.16 -2.80 -21.99
C ILE A 176 -21.73 -2.53 -22.47
N ASP A 177 -21.25 -1.31 -22.18
CA ASP A 177 -19.93 -0.82 -22.56
C ASP A 177 -18.96 -1.03 -21.39
N ILE A 178 -17.97 -1.89 -21.55
CA ILE A 178 -17.00 -2.26 -20.50
C ILE A 178 -15.70 -1.52 -20.73
N ALA A 179 -15.25 -0.79 -19.72
CA ALA A 179 -13.95 -0.12 -19.66
C ALA A 179 -12.99 -0.88 -18.74
N GLU A 180 -11.76 -0.35 -18.62
CA GLU A 180 -10.80 -0.79 -17.61
C GLU A 180 -11.29 -0.48 -16.19
N ASP A 181 -10.88 -1.31 -15.23
CA ASP A 181 -11.16 -1.10 -13.81
C ASP A 181 -10.13 -0.12 -13.23
N ASN A 182 -10.36 1.18 -13.41
CA ASN A 182 -9.43 2.24 -13.00
C ASN A 182 -10.11 3.45 -12.34
N ARG A 183 -11.41 3.36 -12.06
CA ARG A 183 -12.19 4.44 -11.44
C ARG A 183 -11.88 4.60 -9.97
N PRO A 184 -12.10 5.81 -9.42
CA PRO A 184 -12.03 6.07 -7.99
C PRO A 184 -12.83 5.08 -7.16
N VAL A 185 -12.10 4.36 -6.31
CA VAL A 185 -12.57 3.59 -5.19
C VAL A 185 -12.08 4.32 -3.94
N PRO A 186 -12.99 4.87 -3.12
CA PRO A 186 -12.59 5.50 -1.88
C PRO A 186 -12.01 4.48 -0.92
N ILE A 187 -10.91 4.83 -0.28
CA ILE A 187 -10.32 4.03 0.80
C ILE A 187 -10.94 4.54 2.10
N LEU A 188 -11.98 3.87 2.58
CA LEU A 188 -12.73 4.25 3.79
C LEU A 188 -12.31 3.40 5.00
N PRO A 189 -12.30 3.95 6.23
CA PRO A 189 -11.86 3.17 7.38
C PRO A 189 -12.87 2.07 7.68
N ILE A 190 -12.43 0.97 8.30
CA ILE A 190 -13.36 -0.04 8.84
C ILE A 190 -14.37 0.67 9.74
N GLY A 191 -15.67 0.48 9.45
CA GLY A 191 -16.75 1.09 10.22
C GLY A 191 -16.68 0.69 11.70
N LEU A 192 -16.86 1.66 12.58
CA LEU A 192 -16.88 1.45 14.02
C LEU A 192 -18.31 1.39 14.56
N ASP A 193 -18.50 0.57 15.58
CA ASP A 193 -19.57 0.79 16.54
C ASP A 193 -19.09 1.86 17.53
N THR A 194 -19.70 3.05 17.48
CA THR A 194 -19.29 4.19 18.31
C THR A 194 -19.54 3.98 19.81
N THR A 195 -20.21 2.88 20.19
CA THR A 195 -20.37 2.47 21.60
C THR A 195 -19.19 1.64 22.11
N GLN A 196 -18.30 1.18 21.22
CA GLN A 196 -17.14 0.36 21.55
C GLN A 196 -15.82 1.14 21.42
N PRO A 197 -14.77 0.76 22.15
CA PRO A 197 -13.43 1.32 21.95
C PRO A 197 -12.91 1.12 20.52
N ILE A 198 -12.10 2.06 20.04
CA ILE A 198 -11.44 1.94 18.74
C ILE A 198 -10.47 0.74 18.78
N PRO A 199 -10.60 -0.26 17.89
CA PRO A 199 -9.75 -1.44 17.92
C PRO A 199 -8.27 -1.13 17.67
N PRO A 200 -7.34 -1.74 18.43
CA PRO A 200 -5.92 -1.51 18.27
C PRO A 200 -5.31 -2.38 17.16
N ARG A 201 -4.33 -1.83 16.44
CA ARG A 201 -3.29 -2.64 15.77
C ARG A 201 -2.41 -3.25 16.85
N ARG A 202 -2.24 -4.57 16.79
CA ARG A 202 -1.55 -5.36 17.81
C ARG A 202 -0.15 -5.77 17.34
N ASN A 203 0.78 -6.00 18.27
CA ASN A 203 2.05 -6.65 17.94
C ASN A 203 1.77 -8.04 17.34
N VAL A 204 2.33 -8.33 16.16
CA VAL A 204 2.05 -9.57 15.42
C VAL A 204 2.50 -10.84 16.18
N HIS A 205 3.59 -10.78 16.94
CA HIS A 205 4.09 -11.91 17.73
C HIS A 205 3.10 -12.22 18.86
N GLU A 206 2.67 -11.20 19.59
CA GLU A 206 1.70 -11.36 20.69
C GLU A 206 0.33 -11.80 20.17
N TRP A 207 -0.17 -11.17 19.11
CA TRP A 207 -1.46 -11.48 18.50
C TRP A 207 -1.51 -12.92 17.97
N TYR A 208 -0.50 -13.36 17.23
CA TYR A 208 -0.45 -14.72 16.69
C TYR A 208 -0.18 -15.77 17.77
N LYS A 209 0.60 -15.44 18.81
CA LYS A 209 0.76 -16.33 19.96
C LYS A 209 -0.56 -16.51 20.73
N GLU A 210 -1.29 -15.42 20.97
CA GLU A 210 -2.58 -15.46 21.64
C GLU A 210 -3.64 -16.23 20.82
N SER A 211 -3.61 -16.15 19.50
CA SER A 211 -4.57 -16.85 18.64
C SER A 211 -4.52 -18.39 18.80
N LYS A 212 -3.43 -18.93 19.35
CA LYS A 212 -3.26 -20.36 19.61
C LYS A 212 -4.04 -20.84 20.85
N THR A 213 -4.43 -19.92 21.74
CA THR A 213 -5.12 -20.26 23.00
C THR A 213 -6.42 -19.48 23.20
N ASN A 214 -6.65 -18.38 22.46
CA ASN A 214 -7.86 -17.58 22.50
C ASN A 214 -8.64 -17.72 21.19
N HIS A 215 -9.84 -18.28 21.25
CA HIS A 215 -10.65 -18.51 20.05
C HIS A 215 -11.09 -17.22 19.34
N GLN A 216 -11.29 -16.12 20.05
CA GLN A 216 -11.66 -14.83 19.43
C GLN A 216 -10.52 -14.31 18.54
N THR A 217 -9.29 -14.34 19.06
CA THR A 217 -8.08 -13.96 18.32
C THR A 217 -7.76 -14.99 17.23
N GLY A 218 -8.07 -16.27 17.47
CA GLY A 218 -8.06 -17.33 16.45
C GLY A 218 -8.96 -17.02 15.25
N LEU A 219 -10.17 -16.49 15.47
CA LEU A 219 -11.08 -16.07 14.40
C LEU A 219 -10.51 -14.90 13.60
N GLU A 220 -9.90 -13.93 14.26
CA GLU A 220 -9.24 -12.79 13.60
C GLU A 220 -8.12 -13.25 12.65
N VAL A 221 -7.24 -14.16 13.11
CA VAL A 221 -6.20 -14.77 12.26
C VAL A 221 -6.83 -15.54 11.10
N SER A 222 -7.87 -16.32 11.38
CA SER A 222 -8.54 -17.15 10.38
C SER A 222 -9.18 -16.31 9.27
N LEU A 223 -9.80 -15.18 9.62
CA LEU A 223 -10.34 -14.20 8.66
C LEU A 223 -9.22 -13.58 7.84
N PHE A 224 -8.17 -13.09 8.51
CA PHE A 224 -7.05 -12.44 7.83
C PHE A 224 -6.40 -13.36 6.78
N ILE A 225 -6.12 -14.62 7.13
CA ILE A 225 -5.51 -15.60 6.23
C ILE A 225 -6.41 -15.92 5.03
N ARG A 226 -7.72 -16.09 5.24
CA ARG A 226 -8.66 -16.37 4.14
C ARG A 226 -8.81 -15.17 3.21
N ALA A 227 -8.97 -13.98 3.78
CA ALA A 227 -9.11 -12.77 3.01
C ALA A 227 -7.85 -12.49 2.18
N LEU A 228 -6.67 -12.63 2.77
CA LEU A 228 -5.41 -12.44 2.03
C LEU A 228 -5.23 -13.50 0.93
N ASN A 229 -5.57 -14.77 1.19
CA ASN A 229 -5.59 -15.81 0.15
C ASN A 229 -6.52 -15.44 -1.02
N PHE A 230 -7.71 -14.91 -0.73
CA PHE A 230 -8.65 -14.46 -1.75
C PHE A 230 -8.06 -13.30 -2.58
N PHE A 231 -7.51 -12.25 -1.95
CA PHE A 231 -6.93 -11.12 -2.70
C PHE A 231 -5.75 -11.50 -3.57
N GLN A 232 -4.90 -12.43 -3.11
CA GLN A 232 -3.74 -12.89 -3.87
C GLN A 232 -4.15 -13.70 -5.11
N GLN A 233 -5.37 -14.25 -5.14
CA GLN A 233 -5.90 -14.98 -6.29
C GLN A 233 -6.60 -14.10 -7.32
N LEU A 234 -6.94 -12.85 -6.97
CA LEU A 234 -7.55 -11.92 -7.91
C LEU A 234 -6.59 -11.59 -9.07
N PRO A 235 -7.10 -11.49 -10.32
CA PRO A 235 -6.26 -11.29 -11.48
C PRO A 235 -5.69 -9.85 -11.55
N PRO A 236 -4.55 -9.61 -12.24
CA PRO A 236 -3.93 -8.28 -12.34
C PRO A 236 -4.83 -7.20 -12.98
N GLU A 237 -5.83 -7.58 -13.76
CA GLU A 237 -6.81 -6.67 -14.33
C GLU A 237 -7.78 -6.09 -13.29
N ASP A 238 -7.96 -6.76 -12.14
CA ASP A 238 -8.73 -6.22 -11.01
C ASP A 238 -7.87 -5.22 -10.22
N GLN A 239 -8.26 -3.94 -10.19
CA GLN A 239 -7.48 -2.93 -9.46
C GLN A 239 -7.44 -3.19 -7.94
N LEU A 240 -8.37 -3.96 -7.39
CA LEU A 240 -8.39 -4.34 -5.97
C LEU A 240 -7.70 -5.69 -5.72
N SER A 241 -7.05 -6.29 -6.73
CA SER A 241 -6.19 -7.46 -6.52
C SER A 241 -4.97 -7.12 -5.68
N TYR A 242 -4.45 -8.09 -4.93
CA TYR A 242 -3.21 -7.92 -4.16
C TYR A 242 -2.07 -7.44 -5.08
N TYR A 243 -1.99 -7.98 -6.30
CA TYR A 243 -0.99 -7.60 -7.29
C TYR A 243 -1.07 -6.11 -7.63
N ARG A 244 -2.26 -5.58 -7.93
CA ARG A 244 -2.44 -4.17 -8.29
C ARG A 244 -2.25 -3.24 -7.10
N ILE A 245 -2.68 -3.67 -5.92
CA ILE A 245 -2.47 -2.96 -4.67
C ILE A 245 -0.97 -2.83 -4.40
N ALA A 246 -0.22 -3.93 -4.42
CA ALA A 246 1.23 -3.92 -4.28
C ALA A 246 1.90 -3.05 -5.36
N GLY A 247 1.38 -3.08 -6.59
CA GLY A 247 1.90 -2.30 -7.71
C GLY A 247 1.65 -0.79 -7.63
N ILE A 248 0.82 -0.30 -6.71
CA ILE A 248 0.74 1.14 -6.39
C ILE A 248 2.12 1.67 -5.99
N HIS A 249 2.90 0.84 -5.29
CA HIS A 249 4.23 1.21 -4.83
C HIS A 249 5.14 1.58 -6.00
N ASN A 250 5.27 0.72 -7.01
CA ASN A 250 6.13 0.99 -8.16
C ASN A 250 5.74 0.21 -9.44
N GLU A 251 6.16 -1.05 -9.56
CA GLU A 251 5.88 -1.88 -10.75
C GLU A 251 4.50 -2.54 -10.68
N PRO A 252 3.76 -2.68 -11.80
CA PRO A 252 4.12 -2.24 -13.15
C PRO A 252 3.95 -0.72 -13.35
N PHE A 253 5.03 -0.02 -13.71
CA PHE A 253 5.04 1.46 -13.75
C PHE A 253 4.12 2.09 -14.83
N ASN A 254 3.70 1.33 -15.82
CA ASN A 254 2.82 1.78 -16.91
C ASN A 254 1.32 1.71 -16.54
N VAL A 255 0.99 1.13 -15.39
CA VAL A 255 -0.39 0.88 -14.96
C VAL A 255 -0.78 1.91 -13.89
N PRO A 256 -1.58 2.93 -14.22
CA PRO A 256 -2.14 3.81 -13.20
C PRO A 256 -3.12 3.05 -12.30
N TRP A 257 -3.29 3.52 -11.08
CA TRP A 257 -4.22 2.94 -10.12
C TRP A 257 -5.16 4.02 -9.60
N ASN A 258 -6.47 3.79 -9.68
CA ASN A 258 -7.49 4.67 -9.08
C ASN A 258 -7.55 6.12 -9.60
N MET A 259 -6.84 6.43 -10.68
CA MET A 259 -6.74 7.79 -11.25
C MET A 259 -7.75 8.08 -12.37
N GLY A 260 -8.57 7.11 -12.78
CA GLY A 260 -9.44 7.22 -13.97
C GLY A 260 -8.68 7.27 -15.30
N LYS A 261 -7.38 6.94 -15.30
CA LYS A 261 -6.49 6.96 -16.47
C LYS A 261 -6.32 5.55 -17.06
N PRO A 262 -6.29 5.40 -18.39
CA PRO A 262 -6.12 4.09 -19.02
C PRO A 262 -4.71 3.53 -18.81
N VAL A 263 -4.58 2.21 -18.87
CA VAL A 263 -3.28 1.52 -18.89
C VAL A 263 -2.49 1.92 -20.12
N ILE A 264 -1.23 2.31 -19.93
CA ILE A 264 -0.33 2.59 -21.04
C ILE A 264 0.23 1.27 -21.57
N ALA A 265 0.08 1.00 -22.85
CA ALA A 265 0.63 -0.21 -23.45
C ALA A 265 2.17 -0.22 -23.38
N LEU A 266 2.75 -1.38 -23.09
CA LEU A 266 4.21 -1.51 -22.92
C LEU A 266 4.99 -1.28 -24.23
N ASP A 267 4.35 -1.50 -25.38
CA ASP A 267 4.88 -1.24 -26.71
C ASP A 267 4.62 0.19 -27.23
N ASN A 268 4.01 1.05 -26.40
CA ASN A 268 3.76 2.44 -26.78
C ASN A 268 5.09 3.23 -26.89
N PRO A 269 5.38 3.86 -28.04
CA PRO A 269 6.63 4.59 -28.23
C PRO A 269 6.80 5.80 -27.30
N ASP A 270 5.70 6.35 -26.76
CA ASP A 270 5.70 7.48 -25.85
C ASP A 270 5.53 7.05 -24.37
N LEU A 271 5.62 5.75 -24.06
CA LEU A 271 5.42 5.20 -22.70
C LEU A 271 6.15 6.02 -21.62
N HIS A 272 7.45 6.21 -21.75
CA HIS A 272 8.24 6.91 -20.73
C HIS A 272 7.93 8.41 -20.65
N LYS A 273 7.55 9.05 -21.76
CA LYS A 273 7.11 10.46 -21.75
C LYS A 273 5.78 10.61 -21.01
N LEU A 274 4.85 9.67 -21.21
CA LEU A 274 3.56 9.63 -20.53
C LEU A 274 3.74 9.36 -19.04
N VAL A 275 4.62 8.42 -18.65
CA VAL A 275 4.96 8.17 -17.24
C VAL A 275 5.57 9.42 -16.60
N GLN A 276 6.51 10.09 -17.28
CA GLN A 276 7.09 11.35 -16.82
C GLN A 276 6.03 12.47 -16.66
N ALA A 277 5.01 12.49 -17.53
CA ALA A 277 3.88 13.41 -17.42
C ALA A 277 2.88 13.05 -16.29
N GLY A 278 3.09 11.94 -15.57
CA GLY A 278 2.21 11.47 -14.50
C GLY A 278 0.96 10.75 -15.02
N GLU A 279 1.02 10.16 -16.22
CA GLU A 279 -0.03 9.32 -16.78
C GLU A 279 0.11 7.84 -16.39
N GLY A 280 1.28 7.43 -15.89
CA GLY A 280 1.57 6.06 -15.45
C GLY A 280 1.21 5.77 -13.98
N GLY A 281 1.74 4.64 -13.50
CA GLY A 281 1.76 4.23 -12.10
C GLY A 281 2.98 4.76 -11.34
N SER A 282 3.43 3.99 -10.33
CA SER A 282 4.50 4.34 -9.38
C SER A 282 4.21 5.58 -8.54
N TYR A 283 3.69 5.37 -7.34
CA TYR A 283 3.23 6.46 -6.46
C TYR A 283 3.96 6.54 -5.12
N CYS A 284 4.87 5.60 -4.80
CA CYS A 284 5.50 5.60 -3.48
C CYS A 284 6.34 6.85 -3.23
N GLU A 285 6.07 7.50 -2.10
CA GLU A 285 6.79 8.69 -1.67
C GLU A 285 8.07 8.28 -0.92
N HIS A 286 9.20 8.25 -1.62
CA HIS A 286 10.54 8.04 -1.04
C HIS A 286 11.40 9.28 -1.21
N ASN A 287 12.26 9.54 -0.23
CA ASN A 287 13.08 10.75 -0.12
C ASN A 287 12.22 12.03 -0.23
N ASN A 288 11.01 11.94 0.32
CA ASN A 288 10.01 12.99 0.38
C ASN A 288 9.44 13.06 1.79
N TYR A 289 9.14 14.27 2.28
CA TYR A 289 8.59 14.49 3.61
C TYR A 289 7.18 13.88 3.80
N LEU A 290 6.49 13.53 2.70
CA LEU A 290 5.22 12.81 2.72
C LEU A 290 5.35 11.31 3.00
N PHE A 291 6.57 10.75 3.00
CA PHE A 291 6.85 9.31 3.18
C PHE A 291 6.01 8.65 4.29
N PRO A 292 6.00 9.15 5.55
CA PRO A 292 5.26 8.48 6.62
C PRO A 292 3.74 8.49 6.39
N THR A 293 3.21 9.61 5.90
CA THR A 293 1.76 9.79 5.74
C THR A 293 1.22 9.08 4.51
N TRP A 294 1.99 9.02 3.42
CA TRP A 294 1.62 8.25 2.23
C TRP A 294 1.48 6.76 2.59
N HIS A 295 2.49 6.19 3.28
CA HIS A 295 2.47 4.80 3.73
C HIS A 295 1.40 4.53 4.80
N ARG A 296 1.04 5.51 5.64
CA ARG A 296 -0.10 5.39 6.57
C ARG A 296 -1.41 5.09 5.84
N VAL A 297 -1.70 5.82 4.76
CA VAL A 297 -2.91 5.63 3.94
C VAL A 297 -2.83 4.36 3.12
N TYR A 298 -1.66 4.06 2.55
CA TYR A 298 -1.47 2.89 1.69
C TYR A 298 -1.89 1.58 2.35
N ARG A 299 -1.62 1.40 3.65
CA ARG A 299 -2.01 0.19 4.38
C ARG A 299 -3.50 0.02 4.57
N ARG A 300 -4.30 1.08 4.44
CA ARG A 300 -5.76 1.01 4.64
C ARG A 300 -6.47 0.16 3.60
N ILE A 301 -5.75 -0.23 2.54
CA ILE A 301 -6.22 -1.22 1.58
C ILE A 301 -6.41 -2.60 2.24
N SER A 302 -5.77 -2.88 3.39
CA SER A 302 -6.08 -4.06 4.20
C SER A 302 -7.54 -4.13 4.66
N ASP A 303 -8.23 -2.99 4.69
CA ASP A 303 -9.63 -2.89 5.13
C ASP A 303 -10.60 -3.44 4.07
N LEU A 304 -10.12 -3.66 2.83
CA LEU A 304 -10.88 -4.37 1.80
C LEU A 304 -11.12 -5.84 2.17
N ALA A 305 -10.39 -6.39 3.16
CA ALA A 305 -10.42 -7.78 3.61
C ALA A 305 -11.72 -8.28 4.27
N MET A 306 -12.76 -7.47 4.30
CA MET A 306 -13.99 -7.76 5.04
C MET A 306 -15.07 -8.50 4.23
N ASP A 307 -14.82 -8.82 2.96
CA ASP A 307 -15.78 -9.58 2.13
C ASP A 307 -15.97 -11.02 2.65
N GLU A 308 -14.93 -11.69 3.16
CA GLU A 308 -15.04 -13.04 3.76
C GLU A 308 -15.89 -13.04 5.05
N ALA A 309 -15.89 -11.94 5.81
CA ALA A 309 -16.75 -11.85 6.99
C ALA A 309 -18.23 -11.81 6.60
N THR A 310 -18.54 -11.20 5.46
CA THR A 310 -19.92 -11.08 4.95
C THR A 310 -20.45 -12.43 4.46
N THR A 311 -19.62 -13.25 3.81
CA THR A 311 -20.03 -14.60 3.36
C THR A 311 -20.33 -15.54 4.52
N ARG A 312 -19.63 -15.38 5.66
CA ARG A 312 -19.80 -16.20 6.87
C ARG A 312 -20.70 -15.60 7.94
N ALA A 313 -21.27 -14.41 7.72
CA ALA A 313 -22.22 -13.80 8.65
C ALA A 313 -23.44 -14.71 8.92
N ALA A 314 -23.78 -15.60 7.98
CA ALA A 314 -24.82 -16.62 8.16
C ALA A 314 -24.41 -17.80 9.05
N GLU A 315 -23.11 -18.01 9.29
CA GLU A 315 -22.59 -19.10 10.14
C GLU A 315 -22.63 -18.73 11.62
N THR A 316 -22.06 -17.57 12.03
CA THR A 316 -22.12 -17.06 13.41
C THR A 316 -21.86 -15.54 13.49
N ASP A 317 -22.48 -14.84 14.46
CA ASP A 317 -22.19 -13.42 14.78
C ASP A 317 -20.72 -13.17 15.19
N LYS A 318 -19.99 -14.21 15.59
CA LYS A 318 -18.59 -14.14 16.01
C LYS A 318 -17.65 -13.73 14.87
N TRP A 319 -17.90 -14.19 13.65
CA TRP A 319 -17.09 -13.83 12.47
C TRP A 319 -17.21 -12.34 12.13
N THR A 320 -18.44 -11.82 12.11
CA THR A 320 -18.70 -10.39 11.90
C THR A 320 -18.05 -9.53 12.98
N THR A 321 -18.07 -10.00 14.23
CA THR A 321 -17.42 -9.32 15.35
C THR A 321 -15.90 -9.31 15.20
N ALA A 322 -15.29 -10.45 14.88
CA ALA A 322 -13.85 -10.56 14.64
C ALA A 322 -13.40 -9.63 13.48
N ALA A 323 -14.19 -9.54 12.41
CA ALA A 323 -13.95 -8.63 11.30
C ALA A 323 -13.98 -7.15 11.70
N ARG A 324 -14.92 -6.75 12.57
CA ARG A 324 -15.01 -5.37 13.08
C ARG A 324 -13.87 -5.02 14.03
N CYS A 325 -13.37 -6.00 14.80
CA CYS A 325 -12.28 -5.84 15.76
C CYS A 325 -10.90 -5.89 15.11
N TRP A 326 -10.71 -6.72 14.08
CA TRP A 326 -9.38 -6.92 13.49
C TRP A 326 -8.82 -5.65 12.87
N ARG A 327 -7.52 -5.42 13.08
CA ARG A 327 -6.71 -4.40 12.40
C ARG A 327 -5.37 -5.04 12.02
N MET A 328 -4.78 -4.62 10.89
CA MET A 328 -3.47 -5.11 10.44
C MET A 328 -2.42 -5.02 11.56
N PRO A 329 -1.83 -6.15 12.02
CA PRO A 329 -0.86 -6.13 13.10
C PRO A 329 0.47 -5.50 12.67
N TYR A 330 1.27 -5.04 13.63
CA TYR A 330 2.59 -4.46 13.40
C TYR A 330 3.71 -5.42 13.80
N TRP A 331 4.82 -5.38 13.06
CA TRP A 331 6.02 -6.16 13.37
C TRP A 331 7.11 -5.29 13.99
N ASP A 332 7.31 -5.44 15.29
CA ASP A 332 8.29 -4.67 16.06
C ASP A 332 9.71 -5.24 15.99
N TRP A 333 10.28 -5.20 14.79
CA TRP A 333 11.63 -5.70 14.48
C TRP A 333 12.76 -5.07 15.31
N ALA A 334 12.52 -3.94 16.00
CA ALA A 334 13.51 -3.29 16.86
C ALA A 334 13.54 -3.90 18.27
N ALA A 335 12.38 -4.35 18.77
CA ALA A 335 12.27 -5.03 20.05
C ALA A 335 12.53 -6.54 19.92
N GLU A 336 11.98 -7.16 18.88
CA GLU A 336 12.11 -8.58 18.56
C GLU A 336 12.61 -8.73 17.11
N PRO A 337 13.94 -8.78 16.87
CA PRO A 337 14.52 -8.78 15.52
C PRO A 337 14.46 -10.16 14.87
N THR A 338 13.27 -10.75 14.82
CA THR A 338 12.99 -12.02 14.15
C THR A 338 11.78 -11.87 13.22
N LEU A 339 11.75 -12.65 12.16
CA LEU A 339 10.61 -12.76 11.27
C LEU A 339 9.39 -13.29 12.05
N PRO A 340 8.20 -12.68 11.93
CA PRO A 340 7.00 -13.15 12.60
C PRO A 340 6.68 -14.59 12.22
N GLU A 341 6.35 -15.43 13.21
CA GLU A 341 6.06 -16.86 13.01
C GLU A 341 4.96 -17.11 11.96
N ILE A 342 3.97 -16.21 11.88
CA ILE A 342 2.89 -16.24 10.89
C ILE A 342 3.41 -16.19 9.44
N ALA A 343 4.65 -15.76 9.20
CA ALA A 343 5.25 -15.61 7.88
C ALA A 343 6.37 -16.64 7.59
N CYS A 344 6.61 -17.60 8.50
CA CYS A 344 7.73 -18.55 8.40
C CYS A 344 7.39 -19.86 7.67
N ASN A 345 6.14 -20.33 7.75
CA ASN A 345 5.75 -21.67 7.25
C ASN A 345 4.85 -21.57 6.01
N GLU A 346 4.99 -22.52 5.08
CA GLU A 346 4.18 -22.58 3.84
C GLU A 346 2.69 -22.86 4.09
N THR A 347 2.36 -23.52 5.19
CA THR A 347 0.98 -23.79 5.62
C THR A 347 0.69 -23.17 6.98
N ILE A 348 -0.59 -22.97 7.27
CA ILE A 348 -1.07 -22.38 8.52
C ILE A 348 -2.38 -23.04 8.93
N GLN A 349 -2.53 -23.31 10.22
CA GLN A 349 -3.75 -23.85 10.82
C GLN A 349 -4.70 -22.72 11.20
N VAL A 350 -5.95 -22.80 10.76
CA VAL A 350 -6.99 -21.79 11.02
C VAL A 350 -8.29 -22.43 11.48
N ILE A 351 -9.14 -21.65 12.14
CA ILE A 351 -10.49 -22.08 12.51
C ILE A 351 -11.34 -22.18 11.24
N LYS A 352 -12.03 -23.31 11.10
CA LYS A 352 -12.98 -23.59 10.02
C LYS A 352 -14.42 -23.36 10.44
N SER A 353 -14.80 -23.96 11.57
CA SER A 353 -16.17 -24.01 12.08
C SER A 353 -16.16 -24.35 13.56
N TRP A 354 -17.35 -24.53 14.14
CA TRP A 354 -17.55 -24.96 15.53
C TRP A 354 -18.26 -26.31 15.56
N ASP A 355 -17.96 -27.12 16.55
CA ASP A 355 -18.55 -28.46 16.73
C ASP A 355 -19.95 -28.46 17.38
N GLY A 356 -20.49 -27.29 17.70
CA GLY A 356 -21.76 -27.13 18.41
C GLY A 356 -21.66 -27.23 19.94
N HIS A 357 -20.51 -27.64 20.48
CA HIS A 357 -20.19 -27.65 21.92
C HIS A 357 -19.29 -26.49 22.34
N GLY A 358 -18.87 -25.66 21.39
CA GLY A 358 -18.08 -24.46 21.64
C GLY A 358 -16.58 -24.65 21.38
N GLU A 359 -16.17 -25.78 20.81
CA GLU A 359 -14.79 -26.03 20.41
C GLU A 359 -14.60 -25.76 18.90
N PRO A 360 -13.50 -25.09 18.52
CA PRO A 360 -13.21 -24.82 17.12
C PRO A 360 -12.72 -26.08 16.41
N GLN A 361 -13.24 -26.31 15.22
CA GLN A 361 -12.70 -27.27 14.28
C GLN A 361 -11.66 -26.56 13.41
N MET A 362 -10.45 -27.08 13.38
CA MET A 362 -9.33 -26.49 12.64
C MET A 362 -9.22 -27.05 11.23
N GLU A 363 -8.64 -26.29 10.31
CA GLU A 363 -8.18 -26.78 9.01
C GLU A 363 -6.84 -26.16 8.62
N GLU A 364 -6.11 -26.87 7.76
CA GLU A 364 -4.84 -26.40 7.20
C GLU A 364 -5.07 -25.68 5.87
N LEU A 365 -4.48 -24.50 5.72
CA LEU A 365 -4.48 -23.74 4.47
C LEU A 365 -3.05 -23.43 4.03
N LYS A 366 -2.87 -23.14 2.73
CA LYS A 366 -1.66 -22.43 2.27
C LYS A 366 -1.59 -21.07 2.94
N ASN A 367 -0.38 -20.70 3.37
CA ASN A 367 -0.14 -19.48 4.11
C ASN A 367 0.20 -18.31 3.17
N PRO A 368 -0.71 -17.35 2.98
CA PRO A 368 -0.48 -16.20 2.11
C PRO A 368 0.53 -15.20 2.70
N MET A 369 0.97 -15.37 3.96
CA MET A 369 2.04 -14.58 4.57
C MET A 369 3.44 -15.13 4.30
N TYR A 370 3.55 -16.39 3.87
CA TYR A 370 4.84 -17.02 3.53
C TYR A 370 5.47 -16.37 2.29
N ARG A 371 4.65 -16.18 1.25
CA ARG A 371 4.98 -15.48 0.00
C ARG A 371 3.69 -15.10 -0.73
N PHE A 372 3.76 -14.09 -1.58
CA PHE A 372 2.77 -13.89 -2.64
C PHE A 372 3.12 -14.81 -3.83
N GLN A 373 2.11 -15.31 -4.54
CA GLN A 373 2.28 -16.00 -5.83
C GLN A 373 1.29 -15.44 -6.85
N MET A 374 1.76 -15.25 -8.08
CA MET A 374 0.94 -14.74 -9.18
C MET A 374 -0.28 -15.63 -9.45
N PRO A 375 -1.47 -15.03 -9.65
CA PRO A 375 -2.67 -15.78 -10.01
C PRO A 375 -2.45 -16.49 -11.35
N GLY A 376 -2.72 -17.81 -11.39
CA GLY A 376 -2.48 -18.64 -12.56
C GLY A 376 -1.07 -19.24 -12.66
N LEU A 377 -0.21 -19.01 -11.66
CA LEU A 377 1.11 -19.64 -11.49
C LEU A 377 2.03 -19.46 -12.72
N LYS A 378 2.05 -18.24 -13.28
CA LYS A 378 2.96 -17.85 -14.34
C LYS A 378 3.87 -16.73 -13.85
N PRO A 379 5.09 -16.61 -14.42
CA PRO A 379 6.02 -15.56 -14.02
C PRO A 379 5.41 -14.16 -14.14
N MET A 380 5.81 -13.23 -13.27
CA MET A 380 5.33 -11.84 -13.25
C MET A 380 5.54 -11.12 -14.60
N GLY A 381 6.55 -11.51 -15.38
CA GLY A 381 6.82 -11.01 -16.73
C GLY A 381 6.11 -11.77 -17.85
N SER A 382 5.20 -12.70 -17.54
CA SER A 382 4.49 -13.49 -18.55
C SER A 382 3.66 -12.60 -19.48
N LYS A 383 3.81 -12.80 -20.79
CA LYS A 383 2.98 -12.13 -21.82
C LYS A 383 1.48 -12.37 -21.64
N SER A 384 1.08 -13.42 -20.91
CA SER A 384 -0.33 -13.70 -20.65
C SER A 384 -1.01 -12.67 -19.74
N TYR A 385 -0.26 -11.88 -18.97
CA TYR A 385 -0.79 -10.75 -18.19
C TYR A 385 -0.86 -9.44 -19.00
N GLY A 386 -0.57 -9.48 -20.31
CA GLY A 386 -0.68 -8.32 -21.19
C GLY A 386 0.14 -7.13 -20.68
N ASN A 387 -0.48 -5.96 -20.58
CA ASN A 387 0.15 -4.72 -20.10
C ASN A 387 0.28 -4.63 -18.57
N TYR A 388 -0.17 -5.66 -17.84
CA TYR A 388 -0.01 -5.74 -16.38
C TYR A 388 1.20 -6.56 -15.94
N ARG A 389 2.01 -7.07 -16.88
CA ARG A 389 3.24 -7.81 -16.56
C ARG A 389 4.34 -6.86 -16.09
N ILE A 390 5.29 -7.38 -15.31
CA ILE A 390 6.54 -6.66 -15.00
C ILE A 390 7.52 -6.84 -16.15
N GLU A 391 8.05 -5.74 -16.69
CA GLU A 391 9.18 -5.77 -17.63
C GLU A 391 10.45 -5.33 -16.92
N ASN A 392 11.14 -6.28 -16.33
CA ASN A 392 12.41 -6.03 -15.66
C ASN A 392 13.59 -6.36 -16.57
N LYS A 393 14.57 -5.44 -16.66
CA LYS A 393 15.87 -5.66 -17.32
C LYS A 393 17.06 -5.41 -16.38
N THR A 394 16.81 -5.36 -15.07
CA THR A 394 17.87 -5.30 -14.04
C THR A 394 18.59 -6.65 -13.90
N GLU A 395 19.66 -6.68 -13.10
CA GLU A 395 20.41 -7.90 -12.78
C GLU A 395 19.59 -8.94 -12.00
N ALA A 396 18.53 -8.52 -11.29
CA ALA A 396 17.70 -9.43 -10.52
C ALA A 396 16.50 -9.95 -11.34
N PRO A 397 16.17 -11.25 -11.28
CA PRO A 397 15.23 -11.90 -12.22
C PRO A 397 13.74 -11.75 -11.83
N TRP A 398 13.28 -10.57 -11.43
CA TRP A 398 11.91 -10.35 -10.91
C TRP A 398 10.80 -10.79 -11.90
N ASP A 399 11.01 -10.58 -13.19
CA ASP A 399 10.09 -10.97 -14.27
C ASP A 399 9.95 -12.49 -14.41
N LEU A 400 10.95 -13.25 -13.98
CA LEU A 400 10.97 -14.71 -14.00
C LEU A 400 10.34 -15.33 -12.75
N CYS A 401 10.13 -14.56 -11.69
CA CYS A 401 9.49 -15.03 -10.45
C CYS A 401 7.97 -15.20 -10.64
N ILE A 402 7.44 -16.33 -10.21
CA ILE A 402 6.01 -16.58 -9.98
C ILE A 402 5.64 -16.08 -8.58
N GLY A 403 6.50 -16.31 -7.59
CA GLY A 403 6.28 -15.92 -6.20
C GLY A 403 7.41 -15.11 -5.60
N THR A 404 7.10 -14.39 -4.52
CA THR A 404 8.07 -13.57 -3.80
C THR A 404 9.02 -14.44 -2.98
N SER A 405 10.25 -13.94 -2.79
CA SER A 405 11.32 -14.62 -2.06
C SER A 405 11.93 -13.71 -1.00
N ARG A 406 12.45 -14.32 0.07
CA ARG A 406 13.26 -13.69 1.14
C ARG A 406 14.52 -14.53 1.31
N HIS A 407 15.69 -13.97 0.99
CA HIS A 407 16.96 -14.72 0.96
C HIS A 407 16.85 -16.04 0.18
N GLY A 408 16.18 -16.01 -0.98
CA GLY A 408 15.80 -17.22 -1.71
C GLY A 408 16.26 -17.28 -3.16
N ILE A 409 16.48 -16.13 -3.81
CA ILE A 409 16.85 -16.07 -5.24
C ILE A 409 18.36 -16.17 -5.39
N THR A 410 18.82 -17.30 -5.91
CA THR A 410 20.22 -17.50 -6.30
C THR A 410 20.30 -18.01 -7.73
N LEU A 411 21.11 -17.35 -8.56
CA LEU A 411 21.36 -17.75 -9.93
C LEU A 411 22.25 -19.01 -10.02
N ARG A 412 22.78 -19.46 -8.88
CA ARG A 412 23.57 -20.70 -8.74
C ARG A 412 22.69 -21.94 -8.59
N ASP A 413 21.41 -21.78 -8.26
CA ASP A 413 20.46 -22.89 -8.18
C ASP A 413 20.04 -23.31 -9.59
N GLU A 414 20.61 -24.43 -10.07
CA GLU A 414 20.31 -25.03 -11.37
C GLU A 414 18.83 -25.46 -11.49
N GLU A 415 18.21 -25.87 -10.39
CA GLU A 415 16.79 -26.26 -10.35
C GLU A 415 15.86 -25.05 -10.39
N ARG A 416 16.39 -23.85 -10.10
CA ARG A 416 15.67 -22.57 -10.07
C ARG A 416 14.41 -22.58 -9.21
N LYS A 417 14.46 -23.20 -8.03
CA LYS A 417 13.34 -23.30 -7.06
C LYS A 417 12.80 -21.92 -6.68
N TRP A 418 13.67 -20.92 -6.69
CA TRP A 418 13.33 -19.53 -6.44
C TRP A 418 12.29 -18.94 -7.40
N VAL A 419 12.06 -19.55 -8.57
CA VAL A 419 10.99 -19.14 -9.49
C VAL A 419 9.63 -19.21 -8.81
N ASP A 420 9.35 -20.25 -8.02
CA ASP A 420 8.08 -20.38 -7.29
C ASP A 420 7.97 -19.46 -6.05
N GLY A 421 9.08 -18.81 -5.68
CA GLY A 421 9.25 -17.98 -4.49
C GLY A 421 9.72 -18.79 -3.28
N VAL A 422 10.87 -18.45 -2.69
CA VAL A 422 11.44 -19.17 -1.54
C VAL A 422 11.73 -18.19 -0.41
N SER A 423 11.25 -18.49 0.80
CA SER A 423 11.48 -17.67 2.00
C SER A 423 12.33 -18.44 3.02
N ASN A 424 13.52 -17.93 3.32
CA ASN A 424 14.43 -18.48 4.31
C ASN A 424 14.38 -17.65 5.62
N ALA A 425 13.57 -18.09 6.59
CA ALA A 425 13.40 -17.39 7.86
C ALA A 425 14.68 -17.34 8.70
N GLU A 426 15.54 -18.36 8.64
CA GLU A 426 16.80 -18.40 9.40
C GLU A 426 17.77 -17.32 8.92
N LEU A 427 17.92 -17.15 7.60
CA LEU A 427 18.76 -16.10 7.03
C LEU A 427 18.20 -14.70 7.28
N VAL A 428 16.88 -14.53 7.21
CA VAL A 428 16.23 -13.26 7.60
C VAL A 428 16.54 -12.94 9.06
N ASN A 429 16.35 -13.90 9.97
CA ASN A 429 16.63 -13.72 11.40
C ASN A 429 18.11 -13.40 11.64
N ALA A 430 19.03 -14.13 11.01
CA ALA A 430 20.46 -13.87 11.11
C ALA A 430 20.84 -12.48 10.60
N SER A 431 20.19 -12.02 9.52
CA SER A 431 20.41 -10.68 8.98
C SER A 431 19.87 -9.59 9.91
N LEU A 432 18.69 -9.80 10.52
CA LEU A 432 18.10 -8.87 11.48
C LEU A 432 18.89 -8.78 12.78
N VAL A 433 19.38 -9.89 13.31
CA VAL A 433 20.20 -9.91 14.54
C VAL A 433 21.59 -9.31 14.32
N GLY A 434 22.14 -9.44 13.10
CA GLY A 434 23.52 -9.06 12.80
C GLY A 434 24.54 -10.09 13.30
N LYS A 435 25.79 -9.97 12.83
CA LYS A 435 26.87 -10.97 13.05
C LYS A 435 27.92 -10.57 14.09
N HIS A 436 27.76 -9.46 14.77
CA HIS A 436 28.76 -9.02 15.73
C HIS A 436 28.70 -9.88 17.01
N GLU A 437 29.82 -10.52 17.37
CA GLU A 437 29.94 -11.50 18.47
C GLU A 437 29.50 -10.95 19.84
N TYR A 438 29.58 -9.63 20.02
CA TYR A 438 29.20 -8.92 21.25
C TYR A 438 28.02 -7.94 21.11
N LEU A 439 27.50 -7.71 19.89
CA LEU A 439 26.55 -6.62 19.65
C LEU A 439 25.36 -7.14 18.84
N HIS A 440 24.40 -7.77 19.53
CA HIS A 440 23.13 -8.22 18.96
C HIS A 440 22.29 -7.01 18.53
N ASN A 441 22.38 -6.61 17.26
CA ASN A 441 21.55 -5.59 16.63
C ASN A 441 21.43 -4.24 17.39
N LEU A 442 22.42 -3.90 18.22
CA LEU A 442 22.34 -2.72 19.08
C LEU A 442 22.17 -1.43 18.27
N THR A 443 22.74 -1.35 17.07
CA THR A 443 22.59 -0.19 16.18
C THR A 443 21.14 0.06 15.75
N LEU A 444 20.36 -0.99 15.44
CA LEU A 444 18.97 -0.82 15.00
C LEU A 444 18.08 -0.36 16.15
N LYS A 445 18.17 -1.06 17.28
CA LYS A 445 17.40 -0.73 18.48
C LYS A 445 17.78 0.65 19.03
N ASP A 446 19.08 0.98 19.09
CA ASP A 446 19.59 2.30 19.50
C ASP A 446 19.12 3.40 18.53
N SER A 447 19.11 3.14 17.22
CA SER A 447 18.57 4.09 16.23
C SER A 447 17.09 4.36 16.45
N VAL A 448 16.26 3.33 16.70
CA VAL A 448 14.83 3.51 17.00
C VAL A 448 14.64 4.25 18.32
N PHE A 449 15.39 3.89 19.35
CA PHE A 449 15.37 4.55 20.66
C PHE A 449 15.68 6.05 20.54
N ARG A 450 16.79 6.40 19.89
CA ARG A 450 17.19 7.79 19.66
C ARG A 450 16.16 8.55 18.83
N LEU A 451 15.68 7.96 17.73
CA LEU A 451 14.69 8.59 16.86
C LEU A 451 13.43 9.02 17.61
N LEU A 452 13.01 8.21 18.60
CA LEU A 452 11.80 8.45 19.40
C LEU A 452 12.04 9.23 20.70
N THR A 453 13.29 9.54 21.05
CA THR A 453 13.60 10.28 22.28
C THR A 453 13.22 11.76 22.14
N ASP A 454 12.51 12.31 23.15
CA ASP A 454 11.97 13.68 23.30
C ASP A 454 12.86 14.83 22.79
N ASN A 455 14.19 14.69 22.89
CA ASN A 455 15.14 15.74 22.56
C ASN A 455 16.19 15.33 21.52
N TYR A 456 15.86 14.38 20.64
CA TYR A 456 16.75 13.97 19.56
C TYR A 456 16.30 14.52 18.21
N THR A 457 15.46 13.79 17.47
CA THR A 457 14.92 14.23 16.17
C THR A 457 13.53 14.84 16.36
N THR A 458 13.45 16.09 16.82
CA THR A 458 12.17 16.68 17.27
C THR A 458 11.35 17.33 16.17
N LYS A 459 11.89 17.52 14.96
CA LYS A 459 11.22 18.20 13.84
C LYS A 459 10.65 17.19 12.85
N TYR A 460 9.40 17.34 12.44
CA TYR A 460 8.74 16.39 11.53
C TYR A 460 9.53 16.17 10.24
N LEU A 461 9.97 17.24 9.55
CA LEU A 461 10.74 17.14 8.30
C LEU A 461 12.14 16.49 8.51
N ARG A 462 12.61 16.42 9.76
CA ARG A 462 13.85 15.73 10.15
C ARG A 462 13.61 14.25 10.40
N PHE A 463 12.55 13.98 11.12
CA PHE A 463 12.06 12.64 11.43
C PHE A 463 11.60 11.88 10.19
N SER A 464 10.84 12.52 9.30
CA SER A 464 10.01 11.83 8.31
C SER A 464 10.78 11.15 7.19
N SER A 465 11.89 11.76 6.74
CA SER A 465 12.54 11.35 5.51
C SER A 465 14.05 11.54 5.54
N THR A 466 14.71 10.73 4.73
CA THR A 466 16.11 10.88 4.32
C THR A 466 16.36 12.15 3.52
N ARG A 467 15.35 12.86 3.01
CA ARG A 467 15.53 14.07 2.20
C ARG A 467 16.39 15.14 2.88
N TRP A 468 17.45 15.55 2.19
CA TRP A 468 18.30 16.66 2.59
C TRP A 468 17.99 17.92 1.79
N ASP A 469 17.44 18.92 2.48
CA ASP A 469 17.29 20.29 1.98
C ASP A 469 18.19 21.24 2.76
N GLU A 470 19.13 21.87 2.05
CA GLU A 470 20.13 22.78 2.64
C GLU A 470 19.48 23.99 3.32
N ALA A 471 18.35 24.47 2.80
CA ALA A 471 17.59 25.58 3.38
C ALA A 471 17.08 25.31 4.81
N LEU A 472 16.98 24.04 5.19
CA LEU A 472 16.56 23.66 6.54
C LEU A 472 17.75 23.44 7.49
N LYS A 473 19.00 23.47 6.99
CA LYS A 473 20.22 23.15 7.77
C LYS A 473 20.28 23.97 9.06
N GLU A 474 20.46 23.28 10.19
CA GLU A 474 20.70 23.92 11.48
C GLU A 474 22.19 24.12 11.73
N SER A 475 22.51 25.09 12.60
CA SER A 475 23.88 25.37 13.04
C SER A 475 24.04 25.06 14.54
N GLY A 476 25.24 24.63 14.95
CA GLY A 476 25.57 24.38 16.35
C GLY A 476 25.32 22.94 16.80
N ALA A 477 25.36 22.71 18.12
CA ALA A 477 25.33 21.37 18.72
C ALA A 477 24.06 20.55 18.42
N GLU A 478 22.95 21.22 18.09
CA GLU A 478 21.68 20.55 17.75
C GLU A 478 21.69 19.92 16.36
N ALA A 479 22.51 20.45 15.43
CA ALA A 479 22.54 20.01 14.03
C ALA A 479 22.93 18.53 13.89
N ALA A 480 23.75 18.02 14.81
CA ALA A 480 24.22 16.65 14.76
C ALA A 480 23.09 15.62 14.99
N LYS A 481 21.99 15.97 15.66
CA LYS A 481 20.88 15.04 15.98
C LYS A 481 19.88 14.89 14.83
N GLU A 482 19.82 15.87 13.92
CA GLU A 482 18.77 15.95 12.89
C GLU A 482 18.98 15.06 11.65
N TYR A 483 20.01 14.21 11.65
CA TYR A 483 20.34 13.31 10.54
C TYR A 483 19.63 11.96 10.63
N LEU A 484 19.38 11.48 11.86
CA LEU A 484 18.65 10.24 12.13
C LEU A 484 17.17 10.43 11.79
N ASN A 485 16.66 9.59 10.90
CA ASN A 485 15.30 9.68 10.38
C ASN A 485 14.63 8.30 10.26
N LEU A 486 13.31 8.28 10.17
CA LEU A 486 12.48 7.08 10.07
C LEU A 486 12.78 6.29 8.80
N GLU A 487 12.91 6.98 7.66
CA GLU A 487 13.08 6.36 6.35
C GLU A 487 14.41 5.60 6.22
N GLN A 488 15.53 6.10 6.77
CA GLN A 488 16.79 5.36 6.72
C GLN A 488 16.73 4.03 7.49
N ILE A 489 15.98 3.99 8.59
CA ILE A 489 15.84 2.77 9.40
C ILE A 489 14.95 1.78 8.64
N HIS A 490 13.84 2.28 8.08
CA HIS A 490 12.98 1.54 7.15
C HIS A 490 13.78 0.92 6.00
N ASN A 491 14.62 1.70 5.33
CA ASN A 491 15.44 1.23 4.20
C ASN A 491 16.31 0.03 4.62
N MET A 492 16.91 0.07 5.81
CA MET A 492 17.71 -1.04 6.29
C MET A 492 16.89 -2.33 6.39
N ILE A 493 15.68 -2.28 6.96
CA ILE A 493 14.81 -3.47 7.11
C ILE A 493 14.49 -4.11 5.76
N HIS A 494 14.24 -3.30 4.73
CA HIS A 494 14.04 -3.80 3.37
C HIS A 494 15.19 -4.70 2.91
N SER A 495 16.44 -4.24 3.09
CA SER A 495 17.61 -5.05 2.73
C SER A 495 17.81 -6.28 3.60
N LEU A 496 17.58 -6.17 4.92
CA LEU A 496 17.77 -7.27 5.88
C LEU A 496 16.75 -8.39 5.66
N VAL A 497 15.53 -8.06 5.27
CA VAL A 497 14.47 -9.05 4.97
C VAL A 497 14.61 -9.63 3.58
N GLY A 498 14.93 -8.80 2.58
CA GLY A 498 15.05 -9.25 1.20
C GLY A 498 16.25 -10.17 1.00
N GLY A 499 17.41 -9.80 1.56
CA GLY A 499 18.69 -10.37 1.16
C GLY A 499 19.14 -9.76 -0.18
N THR A 500 20.43 -9.45 -0.29
CA THR A 500 20.98 -8.69 -1.42
C THR A 500 22.04 -9.43 -2.22
N GLU A 501 22.56 -10.56 -1.70
CA GLU A 501 23.64 -11.30 -2.35
C GLU A 501 23.10 -12.55 -3.05
N ASP A 502 23.65 -12.86 -4.22
CA ASP A 502 23.39 -14.10 -4.93
C ASP A 502 23.76 -15.36 -4.12
N VAL A 503 24.78 -15.30 -3.27
CA VAL A 503 25.27 -16.46 -2.49
C VAL A 503 24.30 -16.85 -1.36
N THR A 504 23.81 -15.88 -0.59
CA THR A 504 22.84 -16.11 0.48
C THR A 504 21.39 -16.04 -0.01
N GLY A 505 21.20 -15.68 -1.27
CA GLY A 505 19.89 -15.43 -1.87
C GLY A 505 19.47 -13.97 -1.79
N MET A 506 18.90 -13.48 -2.89
CA MET A 506 18.20 -12.21 -2.99
C MET A 506 16.70 -12.38 -2.71
N GLY A 507 15.99 -11.28 -2.51
CA GLY A 507 14.55 -11.31 -2.27
C GLY A 507 13.88 -9.98 -2.57
N HIS A 508 12.55 -10.02 -2.64
CA HIS A 508 11.77 -8.90 -3.19
C HIS A 508 11.82 -7.67 -2.28
N MET A 509 11.83 -7.87 -0.96
CA MET A 509 11.87 -6.79 0.04
C MET A 509 13.07 -5.85 -0.12
N MET A 510 14.17 -6.25 -0.75
CA MET A 510 15.33 -5.36 -0.94
C MET A 510 15.09 -4.30 -2.03
N SER A 511 14.18 -4.52 -2.97
CA SER A 511 14.06 -3.73 -4.19
C SER A 511 12.78 -2.90 -4.22
N VAL A 512 12.91 -1.56 -4.30
CA VAL A 512 11.77 -0.61 -4.37
C VAL A 512 10.71 -1.03 -5.41
N PRO A 513 11.07 -1.38 -6.66
CA PRO A 513 10.15 -1.88 -7.69
C PRO A 513 9.17 -2.96 -7.23
N VAL A 514 9.60 -3.89 -6.37
CA VAL A 514 8.88 -5.15 -6.10
C VAL A 514 8.68 -5.49 -4.62
N ALA A 515 9.18 -4.66 -3.69
CA ALA A 515 9.11 -4.94 -2.26
C ALA A 515 7.68 -5.14 -1.75
N ALA A 516 6.73 -4.33 -2.24
CA ALA A 516 5.33 -4.37 -1.82
C ALA A 516 4.59 -5.68 -2.19
N PHE A 517 5.14 -6.48 -3.11
CA PHE A 517 4.57 -7.79 -3.41
C PHE A 517 4.79 -8.78 -2.24
N ASP A 518 5.82 -8.62 -1.42
CA ASP A 518 6.04 -9.52 -0.29
C ASP A 518 5.04 -9.21 0.84
N PRO A 519 4.27 -10.19 1.36
CA PRO A 519 3.28 -9.96 2.42
C PRO A 519 3.85 -9.32 3.71
N VAL A 520 5.13 -9.51 4.03
CA VAL A 520 5.76 -8.92 5.21
C VAL A 520 6.00 -7.41 5.06
N PHE A 521 5.98 -6.88 3.84
CA PHE A 521 5.96 -5.44 3.57
C PHE A 521 4.90 -4.72 4.42
N TRP A 522 3.68 -5.28 4.46
CA TRP A 522 2.55 -4.68 5.16
C TRP A 522 2.76 -4.65 6.67
N LEU A 523 3.35 -5.70 7.25
CA LEU A 523 3.69 -5.74 8.68
C LEU A 523 4.83 -4.76 9.02
N HIS A 524 5.82 -4.66 8.14
CA HIS A 524 6.93 -3.72 8.27
C HIS A 524 6.43 -2.26 8.27
N HIS A 525 5.67 -1.86 7.26
CA HIS A 525 5.07 -0.52 7.19
C HIS A 525 4.03 -0.28 8.28
N CYS A 526 3.44 -1.35 8.83
CA CYS A 526 2.58 -1.23 9.99
C CYS A 526 3.34 -0.72 11.22
N ASN A 527 4.59 -1.18 11.41
CA ASN A 527 5.48 -0.67 12.44
C ASN A 527 6.06 0.71 12.11
N VAL A 528 6.38 1.02 10.85
CA VAL A 528 6.83 2.37 10.43
C VAL A 528 5.82 3.44 10.84
N ASP A 529 4.53 3.17 10.62
CA ASP A 529 3.46 4.04 11.07
C ASP A 529 3.31 4.11 12.61
N ARG A 530 3.56 2.99 13.29
CA ARG A 530 3.58 2.94 14.75
C ARG A 530 4.67 3.84 15.31
N LEU A 531 5.84 3.84 14.69
CA LEU A 531 6.95 4.74 15.03
C LEU A 531 6.57 6.20 14.78
N LEU A 532 5.85 6.51 13.69
CA LEU A 532 5.27 7.84 13.47
C LEU A 532 4.31 8.22 14.61
N HIS A 533 3.42 7.33 15.03
CA HIS A 533 2.51 7.60 16.14
C HIS A 533 3.24 7.85 17.47
N LEU A 534 4.22 7.01 17.83
CA LEU A 534 5.05 7.21 19.03
C LEU A 534 5.83 8.53 18.99
N TRP A 535 6.35 8.90 17.81
CA TRP A 535 7.03 10.17 17.62
C TRP A 535 6.07 11.37 17.78
N GLN A 536 4.86 11.29 17.20
CA GLN A 536 3.82 12.32 17.34
C GLN A 536 3.39 12.49 18.82
N SER A 537 3.30 11.38 19.57
CA SER A 537 2.99 11.39 21.00
C SER A 537 4.07 12.05 21.86
N SER A 538 5.33 11.94 21.44
CA SER A 538 6.48 12.51 22.14
C SER A 538 6.75 13.96 21.70
N ASN A 539 6.34 14.34 20.50
CA ASN A 539 6.52 15.66 19.91
C ASN A 539 5.17 16.31 19.55
N PRO A 540 4.25 16.47 20.53
CA PRO A 540 2.94 17.03 20.25
C PRO A 540 3.07 18.44 19.68
N GLY A 541 2.19 18.78 18.73
CA GLY A 541 2.26 20.04 18.01
C GLY A 541 3.22 20.03 16.82
N ASN A 542 4.29 19.22 16.80
CA ASN A 542 5.28 19.28 15.73
C ASN A 542 4.82 18.60 14.43
N TRP A 543 4.20 19.36 13.52
CA TRP A 543 3.68 18.83 12.27
C TRP A 543 3.94 19.77 11.09
N PHE A 544 4.84 19.37 10.18
CA PHE A 544 5.23 20.15 9.00
C PHE A 544 5.62 21.62 9.31
N HIS A 545 6.11 21.91 10.53
CA HIS A 545 6.55 23.26 10.85
C HIS A 545 7.78 23.63 10.02
N GLN A 546 7.69 24.77 9.36
CA GLN A 546 8.78 25.39 8.61
C GLN A 546 9.24 26.66 9.35
N LYS A 547 10.52 27.01 9.21
CA LYS A 547 11.01 28.31 9.67
C LYS A 547 10.33 29.41 8.88
N ARG A 548 10.01 30.53 9.52
CA ARG A 548 9.42 31.69 8.84
C ARG A 548 10.33 32.13 7.69
N GLY A 549 9.78 32.23 6.48
CA GLY A 549 10.52 32.63 5.28
C GLY A 549 11.32 31.51 4.61
N VAL A 550 11.23 30.27 5.08
CA VAL A 550 11.75 29.08 4.40
C VAL A 550 10.58 28.30 3.83
N GLU A 551 10.47 28.26 2.50
CA GLU A 551 9.53 27.38 1.81
C GLU A 551 10.25 26.10 1.40
N VAL A 552 9.71 24.95 1.77
CA VAL A 552 10.10 23.66 1.20
C VAL A 552 8.94 23.05 0.44
N ASP A 553 9.27 22.26 -0.58
CA ASP A 553 8.36 21.72 -1.59
C ASP A 553 7.40 20.63 -1.08
N ALA A 554 7.18 20.53 0.24
CA ALA A 554 6.24 19.59 0.83
C ALA A 554 5.27 20.31 1.76
N SER A 555 4.00 20.32 1.34
CA SER A 555 2.88 20.84 2.11
C SER A 555 2.08 19.66 2.71
N PRO A 556 1.59 19.76 3.95
CA PRO A 556 0.70 18.75 4.52
C PRO A 556 -0.69 18.70 3.84
N GLN A 557 -0.99 19.62 2.93
CA GLN A 557 -2.20 19.63 2.10
C GLN A 557 -1.99 18.99 0.72
N GLN A 558 -0.75 18.63 0.36
CA GLN A 558 -0.46 17.94 -0.88
C GLN A 558 -1.22 16.61 -0.93
N ALA A 559 -1.78 16.32 -2.10
CA ALA A 559 -2.53 15.09 -2.36
C ALA A 559 -1.61 13.87 -2.22
N LEU A 560 -1.95 12.95 -1.32
CA LEU A 560 -1.38 11.62 -1.20
C LEU A 560 -2.00 10.72 -2.27
N LYS A 561 -1.64 10.99 -3.53
CA LYS A 561 -2.08 10.18 -4.67
C LYS A 561 -1.56 8.75 -4.52
N PRO A 562 -2.32 7.73 -4.93
CA PRO A 562 -3.62 7.77 -5.61
C PRO A 562 -4.82 7.55 -4.67
N PHE A 563 -4.70 7.92 -3.39
CA PHE A 563 -5.67 7.50 -2.38
C PHE A 563 -6.86 8.45 -2.27
N HIS A 564 -8.02 8.02 -2.78
CA HIS A 564 -9.25 8.79 -2.70
C HIS A 564 -9.95 8.66 -1.33
N SER A 565 -10.45 9.78 -0.82
CA SER A 565 -11.27 9.87 0.38
C SER A 565 -12.78 9.79 0.10
N SER A 566 -13.18 10.04 -1.16
CA SER A 566 -14.56 9.94 -1.66
C SER A 566 -14.59 9.25 -3.03
N GLY A 567 -15.77 9.10 -3.63
CA GLY A 567 -15.90 8.55 -4.99
C GLY A 567 -15.50 9.52 -6.10
N ASP A 568 -15.06 10.74 -5.76
CA ASP A 568 -14.75 11.80 -6.72
C ASP A 568 -13.26 11.81 -7.10
N LEU A 569 -12.99 11.98 -8.41
CA LEU A 569 -11.64 11.97 -9.01
C LEU A 569 -10.67 13.05 -8.47
N GLY A 570 -11.17 14.07 -7.76
CA GLY A 570 -10.35 15.14 -7.19
C GLY A 570 -10.02 14.96 -5.71
N ASP A 571 -10.71 14.05 -5.01
CA ASP A 571 -10.72 14.01 -3.55
C ASP A 571 -9.68 13.05 -3.00
N PHE A 572 -8.42 13.45 -3.02
CA PHE A 572 -7.33 12.67 -2.43
C PHE A 572 -7.18 12.95 -0.93
N TYR A 573 -6.71 11.94 -0.17
CA TYR A 573 -6.20 12.18 1.17
C TYR A 573 -5.01 13.15 1.13
N ASN A 574 -4.80 13.89 2.22
CA ASN A 574 -3.57 14.62 2.49
C ASN A 574 -3.03 14.31 3.89
N SER A 575 -1.81 14.74 4.19
CA SER A 575 -1.15 14.45 5.48
C SER A 575 -1.95 14.94 6.69
N ASN A 576 -2.65 16.07 6.60
CA ASN A 576 -3.49 16.56 7.70
C ASN A 576 -4.69 15.65 8.00
N GLN A 577 -5.34 15.12 6.96
CA GLN A 577 -6.49 14.22 7.13
C GLN A 577 -6.11 12.88 7.77
N VAL A 578 -4.83 12.49 7.71
CA VAL A 578 -4.32 11.21 8.23
C VAL A 578 -3.36 11.40 9.40
N ARG A 579 -3.30 12.61 9.97
CA ARG A 579 -2.41 12.93 11.09
C ARG A 579 -2.76 12.11 12.34
N ASN A 580 -4.05 11.93 12.63
CA ASN A 580 -4.53 11.24 13.81
C ASN A 580 -5.08 9.86 13.42
N VAL A 581 -4.70 8.83 14.17
CA VAL A 581 -5.03 7.43 13.84
C VAL A 581 -6.47 7.06 14.19
N ASP A 582 -7.06 7.73 15.18
CA ASP A 582 -8.45 7.59 15.60
C ASP A 582 -9.44 8.05 14.50
N ALA A 583 -9.10 9.12 13.76
CA ALA A 583 -9.81 9.56 12.56
C ALA A 583 -9.80 8.52 11.43
N LEU A 584 -8.92 7.52 11.54
CA LEU A 584 -8.80 6.38 10.64
C LEU A 584 -9.33 5.09 11.27
N ASN A 585 -10.08 5.18 12.37
CA ASN A 585 -10.75 4.07 13.05
C ASN A 585 -9.80 2.94 13.51
N TYR A 586 -8.55 3.26 13.86
CA TYR A 586 -7.65 2.33 14.54
C TYR A 586 -6.85 3.03 15.64
N SER A 587 -6.33 2.22 16.57
CA SER A 587 -5.42 2.66 17.63
C SER A 587 -4.22 1.71 17.72
N TYR A 588 -3.45 1.75 18.81
CA TYR A 588 -2.41 0.78 19.13
C TYR A 588 -2.60 0.18 20.53
N ASP A 589 -2.16 -1.05 20.71
CA ASP A 589 -2.29 -1.83 21.95
C ASP A 589 -1.61 -1.20 23.19
N TYR A 590 -0.68 -0.27 22.98
CA TYR A 590 -0.01 0.46 24.05
C TYR A 590 -0.65 1.80 24.43
N VAL A 591 -1.70 2.27 23.74
CA VAL A 591 -2.21 3.64 23.93
C VAL A 591 -2.58 3.93 25.39
N ASN A 592 -3.20 2.98 26.09
CA ASN A 592 -3.52 3.12 27.52
C ASN A 592 -2.30 3.30 28.44
N GLN A 593 -1.10 2.93 28.00
CA GLN A 593 0.15 3.12 28.75
C GLN A 593 0.69 4.54 28.62
N ILE A 594 0.28 5.27 27.57
CA ILE A 594 0.79 6.61 27.26
C ILE A 594 -0.26 7.71 27.45
N THR A 595 -1.51 7.36 27.76
CA THR A 595 -2.60 8.32 28.01
C THR A 595 -2.92 8.48 29.49
N ASP A 596 -3.66 9.52 29.85
CA ASP A 596 -4.31 9.66 31.15
C ASP A 596 -5.63 8.86 31.25
N VAL A 597 -6.43 9.11 32.29
CA VAL A 597 -7.73 8.43 32.52
C VAL A 597 -8.83 8.89 31.55
N TRP A 598 -8.63 10.00 30.85
CA TRP A 598 -9.55 10.57 29.87
C TRP A 598 -9.17 10.18 28.43
N GLY A 599 -8.00 9.56 28.24
CA GLY A 599 -7.49 9.17 26.92
C GLY A 599 -6.55 10.20 26.30
N ASP A 600 -6.22 11.28 27.00
CA ASP A 600 -5.30 12.30 26.51
C ASP A 600 -3.86 11.80 26.59
N ILE A 601 -3.11 11.95 25.50
CA ILE A 601 -1.70 11.54 25.43
C ILE A 601 -0.86 12.39 26.40
N ILE A 602 -0.08 11.72 27.25
CA ILE A 602 0.92 12.34 28.13
C ILE A 602 2.31 12.06 27.54
N PRO A 603 3.02 13.06 27.00
CA PRO A 603 4.36 12.87 26.41
C PRO A 603 5.34 12.18 27.36
N GLU A 604 5.32 12.52 28.65
CA GLU A 604 6.17 11.88 29.65
C GLU A 604 5.92 10.38 29.74
N LYS A 605 4.65 9.93 29.70
CA LYS A 605 4.33 8.50 29.69
C LYS A 605 4.78 7.83 28.38
N SER A 606 4.68 8.53 27.25
CA SER A 606 5.24 8.07 25.96
C SER A 606 6.74 7.81 26.09
N HIS A 607 7.50 8.74 26.67
CA HIS A 607 8.94 8.56 26.89
C HIS A 607 9.25 7.36 27.78
N LEU A 608 8.47 7.16 28.85
CA LEU A 608 8.63 6.00 29.72
C LEU A 608 8.38 4.68 29.00
N TYR A 609 7.35 4.63 28.15
CA TYR A 609 7.04 3.47 27.33
C TYR A 609 8.17 3.16 26.34
N ILE A 610 8.65 4.18 25.62
CA ILE A 610 9.77 4.08 24.66
C ILE A 610 11.03 3.59 25.37
N ASN A 611 11.38 4.17 26.52
CA ASN A 611 12.59 3.82 27.27
C ASN A 611 12.51 2.38 27.80
N LYS A 612 11.34 1.92 28.22
CA LYS A 612 11.13 0.52 28.65
C LYS A 612 11.37 -0.45 27.49
N LEU A 613 10.97 -0.09 26.27
CA LEU A 613 10.98 -0.98 25.13
C LEU A 613 12.32 -0.98 24.37
N TYR A 614 12.85 0.20 24.09
CA TYR A 614 14.02 0.40 23.24
C TYR A 614 15.24 0.94 23.97
N GLY A 615 15.08 1.42 25.20
CA GLY A 615 16.18 1.97 25.97
C GLY A 615 17.28 0.94 26.27
N PRO A 616 18.49 1.44 26.60
CA PRO A 616 19.65 0.62 26.99
C PRO A 616 19.35 -0.21 28.27
N THR A 617 19.91 -1.42 28.34
CA THR A 617 19.79 -2.34 29.50
C THR A 617 20.94 -2.14 30.50
N ALA A 618 20.86 -2.69 31.72
CA ALA A 618 21.83 -2.49 32.82
C ALA A 618 23.31 -2.87 32.50
N GLU A 619 23.56 -3.59 31.41
CA GLU A 619 24.89 -3.98 30.93
C GLU A 619 25.41 -3.08 29.78
N ASP A 620 24.56 -2.23 29.22
CA ASP A 620 24.90 -1.32 28.12
C ASP A 620 25.54 -0.01 28.63
N ALA A 621 26.12 0.76 27.71
CA ALA A 621 26.36 2.19 27.92
C ALA A 621 25.07 2.88 28.42
N PHE A 622 25.18 3.94 29.22
CA PHE A 622 24.05 4.79 29.70
C PHE A 622 23.26 4.28 30.92
N THR A 623 23.80 3.35 31.68
CA THR A 623 23.12 2.71 32.83
C THR A 623 23.37 3.43 34.14
N ALA A 624 24.51 4.11 34.24
CA ALA A 624 24.77 5.04 35.32
C ALA A 624 24.22 6.42 34.93
N PRO A 625 23.56 7.14 35.84
CA PRO A 625 23.22 8.53 35.63
C PRO A 625 24.47 9.41 35.73
N ALA A 626 25.27 9.31 34.68
CA ALA A 626 26.53 9.97 34.45
C ALA A 626 26.56 10.42 32.99
N LYS A 627 27.36 11.47 32.73
CA LYS A 627 27.60 11.92 31.36
C LYS A 627 28.57 10.98 30.69
N GLU A 628 28.19 10.51 29.51
CA GLU A 628 29.02 9.66 28.67
C GLU A 628 29.18 10.30 27.28
N PHE A 629 30.34 10.11 26.65
CA PHE A 629 30.56 10.65 25.31
C PHE A 629 29.86 9.80 24.25
N ASP A 630 29.24 10.50 23.32
CA ASP A 630 28.30 9.95 22.34
C ASP A 630 28.80 10.17 20.90
N PRO A 631 29.62 9.26 20.35
CA PRO A 631 30.07 9.34 18.97
C PRO A 631 28.96 8.93 17.99
N VAL A 632 28.74 9.76 16.97
CA VAL A 632 27.83 9.50 15.85
C VAL A 632 28.49 9.86 14.52
N ILE A 633 28.11 9.15 13.46
CA ILE A 633 28.54 9.42 12.09
C ILE A 633 27.35 9.98 11.32
N ASN A 634 27.46 11.23 10.88
CA ASN A 634 26.46 11.92 10.06
C ASN A 634 26.88 11.89 8.60
N ILE A 635 25.92 11.60 7.72
CA ILE A 635 26.19 11.35 6.30
C ILE A 635 25.20 12.15 5.46
N ILE A 636 25.70 12.85 4.45
CA ILE A 636 24.93 13.34 3.30
C ILE A 636 25.39 12.53 2.10
N TYR A 637 24.45 12.01 1.31
CA TYR A 637 24.75 11.17 0.16
C TYR A 637 23.78 11.42 -0.99
N ASP A 638 24.20 11.06 -2.20
CA ASP A 638 23.37 11.10 -3.39
C ASP A 638 22.78 9.70 -3.63
N ARG A 639 21.50 9.52 -3.28
CA ARG A 639 20.77 8.26 -3.51
C ARG A 639 20.84 7.80 -4.96
N TYR A 640 20.90 8.75 -5.89
CA TYR A 640 20.87 8.50 -7.32
C TYR A 640 22.27 8.48 -7.95
N ALA A 641 23.32 8.45 -7.12
CA ALA A 641 24.64 8.04 -7.55
C ALA A 641 24.58 6.71 -8.30
N PHE A 642 25.56 6.47 -9.17
CA PHE A 642 25.60 5.27 -10.01
C PHE A 642 24.32 5.06 -10.84
N ASN A 643 23.72 6.17 -11.28
CA ASN A 643 22.50 6.14 -12.08
C ASN A 643 21.34 5.44 -11.36
N GLY A 644 21.21 5.64 -10.05
CA GLY A 644 20.13 5.10 -9.21
C GLY A 644 20.36 3.70 -8.66
N ARG A 645 21.38 2.96 -9.13
CA ARG A 645 21.69 1.62 -8.61
C ARG A 645 21.88 1.71 -7.09
N ALA A 646 21.14 0.90 -6.35
CA ALA A 646 21.23 0.89 -4.90
C ALA A 646 22.63 0.44 -4.44
N TYR A 647 23.04 0.99 -3.31
CA TYR A 647 24.35 0.74 -2.73
C TYR A 647 24.30 0.90 -1.21
N PHE A 648 25.31 0.35 -0.55
CA PHE A 648 25.53 0.44 0.87
C PHE A 648 26.71 1.34 1.19
N LEU A 649 26.62 2.04 2.31
CA LEU A 649 27.77 2.60 3.01
C LEU A 649 28.01 1.75 4.26
N HIS A 650 29.05 0.93 4.25
CA HIS A 650 29.40 0.06 5.37
C HIS A 650 30.48 0.71 6.23
N PHE A 651 30.32 0.62 7.55
CA PHE A 651 31.29 1.13 8.53
C PHE A 651 31.79 -0.01 9.42
N PHE A 652 33.09 0.00 9.67
CA PHE A 652 33.80 -1.05 10.42
C PHE A 652 34.66 -0.46 11.52
N LEU A 653 34.80 -1.19 12.62
CA LEU A 653 35.69 -0.86 13.72
C LEU A 653 36.78 -1.92 13.84
N GLY A 654 37.88 -1.75 13.11
CA GLY A 654 38.97 -2.71 13.03
C GLY A 654 39.40 -2.98 11.59
N ASP A 655 40.29 -3.96 11.43
CA ASP A 655 40.77 -4.38 10.13
C ASP A 655 39.74 -5.28 9.44
N LEU A 656 39.72 -5.26 8.11
CA LEU A 656 38.81 -6.06 7.31
C LEU A 656 39.47 -7.40 6.97
N GLU A 657 38.73 -8.49 7.14
CA GLU A 657 39.17 -9.83 6.77
C GLU A 657 39.15 -9.97 5.23
N PRO A 658 40.27 -10.38 4.59
CA PRO A 658 40.30 -10.55 3.14
C PRO A 658 39.37 -11.68 2.71
N ASN A 659 38.78 -11.55 1.51
CA ASN A 659 37.85 -12.52 0.90
C ASN A 659 36.54 -12.77 1.69
N VAL A 660 36.25 -11.97 2.71
CA VAL A 660 34.95 -12.00 3.40
C VAL A 660 34.12 -10.82 2.88
N ALA A 661 32.88 -11.08 2.44
CA ALA A 661 32.02 -10.00 1.94
C ALA A 661 31.78 -8.95 3.03
N PHE A 662 31.67 -7.67 2.64
CA PHE A 662 31.60 -6.55 3.59
C PHE A 662 30.51 -6.70 4.64
N LYS A 663 29.33 -7.17 4.27
CA LYS A 663 28.21 -7.37 5.21
C LYS A 663 28.43 -8.53 6.20
N HIS A 664 29.40 -9.41 5.94
CA HIS A 664 29.75 -10.56 6.78
C HIS A 664 31.00 -10.32 7.64
N GLN A 665 31.63 -9.14 7.53
CA GLN A 665 32.79 -8.76 8.34
C GLN A 665 32.43 -8.72 9.82
N LYS A 666 33.24 -9.35 10.69
CA LYS A 666 33.03 -9.31 12.15
C LYS A 666 33.15 -7.90 12.73
N THR A 667 33.94 -7.05 12.07
CA THR A 667 34.18 -5.66 12.46
C THR A 667 33.09 -4.69 11.97
N LEU A 668 32.08 -5.16 11.21
CA LEU A 668 30.97 -4.33 10.74
C LEU A 668 30.16 -3.81 11.93
N ILE A 669 30.08 -2.49 12.08
CA ILE A 669 29.33 -1.82 13.15
C ILE A 669 27.98 -1.25 12.68
N GLY A 670 27.82 -1.05 11.38
CA GLY A 670 26.57 -0.56 10.81
C GLY A 670 26.68 -0.27 9.33
N SER A 671 25.52 -0.14 8.69
CA SER A 671 25.39 0.16 7.28
C SER A 671 24.30 1.17 7.04
N ILE A 672 24.43 1.99 5.99
CA ILE A 672 23.34 2.78 5.43
C ILE A 672 23.01 2.21 4.05
N TYR A 673 21.73 1.91 3.80
CA TYR A 673 21.26 1.42 2.51
C TYR A 673 20.43 2.48 1.81
N THR A 674 20.73 2.73 0.53
CA THR A 674 20.09 3.83 -0.20
C THR A 674 18.67 3.54 -0.67
N PHE A 675 18.27 2.26 -0.73
CA PHE A 675 16.95 1.79 -1.18
C PHE A 675 16.44 2.56 -2.39
N SER A 676 17.02 2.24 -3.54
CA SER A 676 16.80 2.88 -4.83
C SER A 676 16.80 1.81 -5.92
N PHE A 677 16.63 2.21 -7.18
CA PHE A 677 16.73 1.30 -8.31
C PHE A 677 17.43 1.99 -9.48
N ALA A 678 18.10 1.17 -10.31
CA ALA A 678 18.84 1.68 -11.46
C ALA A 678 17.90 2.28 -12.51
N PHE A 679 18.24 3.47 -13.00
CA PHE A 679 17.56 4.06 -14.15
C PHE A 679 18.18 3.56 -15.45
N GLU A 680 17.36 3.31 -16.46
CA GLU A 680 17.85 3.19 -17.82
C GLU A 680 17.89 4.58 -18.48
N PRO A 681 18.88 4.89 -19.34
CA PRO A 681 18.91 6.15 -20.08
C PRO A 681 17.59 6.38 -20.83
N GLU A 682 17.03 7.60 -20.71
CA GLU A 682 15.78 8.04 -21.36
C GLU A 682 14.51 7.28 -20.94
N LYS A 683 14.59 6.36 -19.98
CA LYS A 683 13.45 5.60 -19.47
C LYS A 683 13.05 6.07 -18.09
N VAL A 684 11.84 6.62 -18.01
CA VAL A 684 11.21 7.03 -16.74
C VAL A 684 10.24 5.93 -16.33
N THR A 685 10.52 5.32 -15.17
CA THR A 685 9.64 4.31 -14.53
C THR A 685 9.08 4.82 -13.21
N CYS A 686 9.72 5.78 -12.55
CA CYS A 686 9.13 6.53 -11.44
C CYS A 686 9.36 8.02 -11.67
N LYS A 687 8.28 8.80 -11.73
CA LYS A 687 8.34 10.24 -11.96
C LYS A 687 9.11 10.93 -10.84
N ASP A 688 8.74 10.69 -9.58
CA ASP A 688 9.32 11.41 -8.45
C ASP A 688 10.82 11.13 -8.31
N CYS A 689 11.23 9.87 -8.47
CA CYS A 689 12.65 9.51 -8.43
C CYS A 689 13.44 10.13 -9.58
N TYR A 690 12.85 10.23 -10.77
CA TYR A 690 13.46 10.89 -11.93
C TYR A 690 13.61 12.40 -11.69
N GLU A 691 12.57 13.07 -11.19
CA GLU A 691 12.59 14.51 -10.88
C GLU A 691 13.62 14.82 -9.79
N GLN A 692 13.65 14.04 -8.71
CA GLN A 692 14.62 14.22 -7.64
C GLN A 692 16.07 14.05 -8.13
N LYS A 693 16.33 13.06 -9.00
CA LYS A 693 17.64 12.88 -9.63
C LYS A 693 18.02 14.07 -10.51
N ARG A 694 17.10 14.52 -11.38
CA ARG A 694 17.29 15.71 -12.24
C ARG A 694 17.62 16.94 -11.41
N ASP A 695 16.89 17.12 -10.30
CA ASP A 695 16.98 18.27 -9.42
C ASP A 695 18.08 18.11 -8.37
N ASN A 696 18.90 17.05 -8.48
CA ASN A 696 20.08 16.83 -7.66
C ASN A 696 19.76 16.77 -6.15
N VAL A 697 18.58 16.27 -5.79
CA VAL A 697 18.11 16.14 -4.41
C VAL A 697 18.99 15.14 -3.65
N LEU A 698 19.54 15.58 -2.51
CA LEU A 698 20.40 14.75 -1.68
C LEU A 698 19.61 14.06 -0.57
N SER A 699 20.27 13.11 0.08
CA SER A 699 19.76 12.31 1.17
C SER A 699 20.69 12.42 2.37
N ARG A 700 20.18 12.15 3.57
CA ARG A 700 20.94 12.15 4.83
C ARG A 700 20.71 10.87 5.61
N ALA A 701 21.70 10.55 6.42
CA ALA A 701 21.67 9.43 7.32
C ALA A 701 22.52 9.68 8.57
N GLN A 702 22.28 8.90 9.61
CA GLN A 702 23.11 8.86 10.81
C GLN A 702 23.30 7.43 11.27
N LEU A 703 24.54 7.12 11.66
CA LEU A 703 24.91 5.91 12.35
C LEU A 703 25.39 6.23 13.78
N PRO A 704 24.58 5.95 14.81
CA PRO A 704 25.05 5.96 16.20
C PRO A 704 26.07 4.85 16.44
N ILE A 705 27.19 5.17 17.08
CA ILE A 705 28.26 4.19 17.35
C ILE A 705 28.67 4.15 18.83
N THR A 706 27.84 4.70 19.71
CA THR A 706 28.18 4.83 21.13
C THR A 706 28.23 3.50 21.86
N THR A 707 27.33 2.56 21.52
CA THR A 707 27.30 1.21 22.11
C THR A 707 28.42 0.31 21.59
N VAL A 708 29.00 0.64 20.43
CA VAL A 708 30.04 -0.18 19.79
C VAL A 708 31.45 0.32 20.10
N VAL A 709 31.61 1.59 20.47
CA VAL A 709 32.89 2.15 20.91
C VAL A 709 33.09 1.87 22.40
N PRO A 710 34.16 1.15 22.80
CA PRO A 710 34.38 0.79 24.21
C PRO A 710 34.42 2.01 25.15
N ASN A 711 33.83 1.89 26.33
CA ASN A 711 33.70 2.98 27.31
C ASN A 711 35.05 3.58 27.71
N ASP A 712 36.07 2.73 27.90
CA ASP A 712 37.45 3.12 28.24
C ASP A 712 38.17 3.85 27.08
N ARG A 713 37.60 3.83 25.87
CA ARG A 713 38.10 4.53 24.68
C ARG A 713 37.34 5.80 24.37
N ARG A 714 36.33 6.16 25.16
CA ARG A 714 35.53 7.37 24.99
C ARG A 714 35.36 8.17 26.28
N LEU A 715 36.41 8.23 27.10
CA LEU A 715 36.43 9.02 28.34
C LEU A 715 36.46 10.54 28.07
N ASP A 716 36.93 10.96 26.90
CA ASP A 716 36.85 12.32 26.39
C ASP A 716 36.80 12.33 24.86
N ARG A 717 36.51 13.50 24.26
CA ARG A 717 36.40 13.66 22.79
C ARG A 717 37.71 13.35 22.07
N THR A 718 38.86 13.72 22.65
CA THR A 718 40.18 13.52 22.03
C THR A 718 40.49 12.03 21.99
N MET A 719 40.36 11.34 23.11
CA MET A 719 40.58 9.90 23.22
C MET A 719 39.67 9.12 22.25
N CYS A 720 38.38 9.44 22.22
CA CYS A 720 37.43 8.80 21.31
C CYS A 720 37.81 9.02 19.85
N ARG A 721 38.14 10.27 19.49
CA ARG A 721 38.58 10.62 18.13
C ARG A 721 39.83 9.86 17.73
N GLU A 722 40.87 9.82 18.57
CA GLU A 722 42.12 9.13 18.23
C GLU A 722 41.94 7.62 18.11
N TYR A 723 41.10 7.02 18.96
CA TYR A 723 40.70 5.61 18.80
C TYR A 723 40.02 5.36 17.46
N LEU A 724 39.00 6.16 17.12
CA LEU A 724 38.29 6.06 15.85
C LEU A 724 39.21 6.32 14.66
N LYS A 725 40.12 7.30 14.72
CA LYS A 725 41.09 7.57 13.64
C LYS A 725 41.95 6.34 13.32
N SER A 726 42.32 5.57 14.34
CA SER A 726 43.15 4.37 14.16
C SER A 726 42.37 3.16 13.64
N ARG A 727 41.08 3.01 14.00
CA ARG A 727 40.30 1.77 13.79
C ARG A 727 39.11 1.89 12.84
N LEU A 728 38.48 3.06 12.73
CA LEU A 728 37.27 3.23 11.93
C LEU A 728 37.63 3.14 10.44
N ARG A 729 36.91 2.28 9.73
CA ARG A 729 37.00 2.12 8.28
C ARG A 729 35.61 2.22 7.66
N TRP A 730 35.54 2.57 6.39
CA TRP A 730 34.29 2.54 5.65
C TRP A 730 34.49 2.19 4.18
N VAL A 731 33.46 1.64 3.54
CA VAL A 731 33.42 1.42 2.09
C VAL A 731 32.05 1.75 1.53
N ALA A 732 32.00 2.00 0.23
CA ALA A 732 30.75 1.99 -0.54
C ALA A 732 30.73 0.74 -1.42
N ALA A 733 29.66 -0.03 -1.40
CA ALA A 733 29.52 -1.28 -2.15
C ALA A 733 28.11 -1.43 -2.73
N TYR A 734 27.98 -2.05 -3.90
CA TYR A 734 26.69 -2.42 -4.47
C TYR A 734 26.06 -3.59 -3.72
N GLU A 735 24.80 -3.89 -4.03
CA GLU A 735 24.01 -4.95 -3.37
C GLU A 735 24.63 -6.34 -3.48
N ASN A 736 25.32 -6.60 -4.60
CA ASN A 736 26.06 -7.84 -4.88
C ASN A 736 27.39 -7.94 -4.11
N GLY A 737 27.78 -6.91 -3.34
CA GLY A 737 29.02 -6.85 -2.55
C GLY A 737 30.22 -6.26 -3.28
N GLU A 738 30.11 -5.92 -4.56
CA GLU A 738 31.21 -5.29 -5.32
C GLU A 738 31.45 -3.86 -4.86
N LEU A 739 32.72 -3.43 -4.82
CA LEU A 739 33.08 -2.05 -4.48
C LEU A 739 32.50 -1.06 -5.48
N ALA A 740 31.87 -0.02 -4.94
CA ALA A 740 31.37 1.09 -5.74
C ALA A 740 32.49 2.09 -6.04
N ASP A 741 32.48 2.66 -7.24
CA ASP A 741 33.49 3.63 -7.67
C ASP A 741 33.39 4.92 -6.84
N LYS A 742 34.29 5.07 -5.86
CA LYS A 742 34.35 6.23 -4.96
C LYS A 742 34.42 7.57 -5.70
N THR A 743 35.02 7.61 -6.89
CA THR A 743 35.16 8.88 -7.66
C THR A 743 33.82 9.44 -8.13
N LYS A 744 32.76 8.61 -8.14
CA LYS A 744 31.39 9.01 -8.47
C LYS A 744 30.60 9.54 -7.26
N LEU A 745 31.10 9.39 -6.03
CA LEU A 745 30.47 9.89 -4.80
C LEU A 745 30.84 11.36 -4.51
N LYS A 746 30.80 12.23 -5.52
CA LYS A 746 31.34 13.61 -5.47
C LYS A 746 30.61 14.54 -4.50
N ARG A 747 29.35 14.23 -4.17
CA ARG A 747 28.45 15.05 -3.34
C ARG A 747 28.20 14.42 -1.97
N MET A 748 29.01 13.44 -1.60
CA MET A 748 28.89 12.77 -0.32
C MET A 748 29.73 13.50 0.72
N GLU A 749 29.14 13.72 1.89
CA GLU A 749 29.81 14.28 3.06
C GLU A 749 29.65 13.31 4.22
N ILE A 750 30.74 13.00 4.91
CA ILE A 750 30.71 12.22 6.15
C ILE A 750 31.32 13.07 7.25
N GLN A 751 30.68 13.10 8.42
CA GLN A 751 31.07 13.91 9.55
C GLN A 751 31.08 13.04 10.82
N LEU A 752 32.18 13.09 11.58
CA LEU A 752 32.26 12.50 12.91
C LEU A 752 31.84 13.58 13.92
N SER A 753 30.78 13.31 14.69
CA SER A 753 30.33 14.20 15.77
C SER A 753 30.43 13.46 17.10
N ILE A 754 30.97 14.10 18.13
CA ILE A 754 31.01 13.54 19.48
C ILE A 754 30.29 14.47 20.45
N GLY A 755 29.11 14.03 20.87
CA GLY A 755 28.27 14.68 21.86
C GLY A 755 28.43 14.07 23.24
N GLN A 756 27.44 14.36 24.07
CA GLN A 756 27.26 13.76 25.37
C GLN A 756 25.84 13.23 25.47
N ASN A 757 25.71 12.08 26.12
CA ASN A 757 24.42 11.60 26.58
C ASN A 757 24.42 11.50 28.11
N GLU A 758 23.23 11.60 28.69
CA GLU A 758 23.05 11.55 30.13
C GLU A 758 21.66 11.00 30.47
N LEU A 759 21.62 10.05 31.39
CA LEU A 759 20.40 9.62 32.06
C LEU A 759 20.10 10.60 33.22
N ARG A 760 19.06 11.44 33.10
CA ARG A 760 18.77 12.47 34.11
C ARG A 760 18.25 11.89 35.42
N LYS A 761 18.80 12.35 36.56
CA LYS A 761 18.41 11.91 37.92
C LYS A 761 17.15 12.59 38.49
N ASP A 762 16.80 13.78 38.02
CA ASP A 762 16.05 14.75 38.86
C ASP A 762 14.62 15.09 38.41
N VAL A 763 13.94 14.21 37.67
CA VAL A 763 12.51 14.40 37.33
C VAL A 763 11.75 13.20 37.89
N GLY A 764 11.01 13.41 38.98
CA GLY A 764 10.41 12.37 39.82
C GLY A 764 9.92 11.13 39.06
N ARG A 765 10.61 10.01 39.30
CA ARG A 765 10.36 8.64 38.81
C ARG A 765 10.46 8.45 37.28
N LYS A 766 11.59 7.84 36.89
CA LYS A 766 11.94 7.20 35.60
C LYS A 766 12.49 8.16 34.51
N SER A 767 13.81 8.36 34.54
CA SER A 767 14.75 8.44 33.41
C SER A 767 14.31 9.12 32.10
N LEU A 768 14.61 10.42 31.92
CA LEU A 768 14.69 11.05 30.60
C LEU A 768 16.15 11.08 30.12
N PHE A 769 16.40 10.67 28.88
CA PHE A 769 17.70 10.76 28.25
C PHE A 769 17.90 12.14 27.62
N ARG A 770 19.08 12.70 27.82
CA ARG A 770 19.48 13.97 27.20
C ARG A 770 20.65 13.71 26.27
N PHE A 771 20.57 14.22 25.05
CA PHE A 771 21.63 14.21 24.05
C PHE A 771 21.97 15.66 23.68
N ASP A 772 23.19 16.09 23.95
CA ASP A 772 23.62 17.46 23.72
C ASP A 772 25.14 17.60 23.48
N ASN A 773 25.60 18.85 23.38
CA ASN A 773 27.02 19.19 23.31
C ASN A 773 27.78 18.49 22.17
N TYR A 774 27.12 18.20 21.05
CA TYR A 774 27.81 17.65 19.88
C TYR A 774 28.82 18.64 19.31
N GLN A 775 30.00 18.11 19.02
CA GLN A 775 31.06 18.83 18.31
C GLN A 775 31.48 18.00 17.11
N ASN A 776 31.47 18.63 15.93
CA ASN A 776 32.04 18.04 14.73
C ASN A 776 33.56 18.02 14.89
N LEU A 777 34.16 16.87 14.68
CA LEU A 777 35.60 16.68 14.82
C LEU A 777 36.23 16.46 13.45
N ASP A 778 37.43 17.03 13.28
CA ASP A 778 38.24 16.79 12.09
C ASP A 778 38.65 15.31 12.00
N PHE A 779 38.35 14.70 10.86
CA PHE A 779 38.52 13.28 10.59
C PHE A 779 38.80 13.05 9.10
N ASP A 780 39.91 12.36 8.81
CA ASP A 780 40.31 12.05 7.44
C ASP A 780 39.53 10.83 6.91
N TRP A 781 38.34 11.09 6.35
CA TRP A 781 37.50 10.07 5.73
C TRP A 781 38.12 9.46 4.46
N ASN A 782 39.10 10.12 3.83
CA ASN A 782 39.80 9.53 2.70
C ASN A 782 40.75 8.44 3.15
N ARG A 783 41.50 8.67 4.23
CA ARG A 783 42.35 7.65 4.85
C ARG A 783 41.57 6.50 5.47
N ALA A 784 40.36 6.75 5.97
CA ALA A 784 39.51 5.71 6.53
C ALA A 784 38.79 4.85 5.47
N TYR A 785 38.82 5.22 4.19
CA TYR A 785 38.22 4.41 3.13
C TYR A 785 39.04 3.14 2.89
N ALA A 786 38.39 1.97 2.95
CA ALA A 786 39.05 0.66 2.86
C ALA A 786 38.85 -0.05 1.51
N GLY A 787 38.31 0.65 0.50
CA GLY A 787 38.10 0.13 -0.85
C GLY A 787 39.20 0.49 -1.84
#